data_AF-A0A8H6EH34-F1
#
_entry.id   AF-A0A8H6EH34-F1
#
_cell.length_a   1.000
_cell.length_b   1.000
_cell.length_c   1.000
_cell.angle_alpha   90.00
_cell.angle_beta   90.00
_cell.angle_gamma   90.00
#
_symmetry.space_group_name_H-M   'P 1'
#
loop_
_entity.id
_entity.type
_entity.pdbx_description
1 polymer ?
#
loop_
_entity_poly.entity_id
_entity_poly.type
_entity_poly.pdbx_seq_one_letter_code
_entity_poly.pdbx_strand_id
1 'polypeptide(L)'
;MSSSSSSSKIRYRMIPTKDDGLSAAVGRVDEESEEVIQEESVTVFDSKWRYITEFLPQWRSVFDRETYPGSLLFNTGAFILPALYSTLSKLWVANIDSTQVATTDVYTYIGVIVEVLNEGLPRAVWVIIADESNRSLRSRLTLTYTLISFQILFGTLLMIIFLASAEHLAAAFVPEIVRKASLTYVRISSVQALSSAMSTAVANSTRALDHPDVPLLISSVQFAVNILLDLLIISKFHVGSFTPTVNTQALIRMTCDLASAGCGLLYFIYLALKMQRSTPSPPIIRESTSLSASPSGSPSPSESGNATESKPRITILALKTLFKPGKWTFLESALRNAIYLWLIHGIVSMGLDYATAWGVFNNIRWGIVMVPVNALQASTSTFVGHAWGSWRKGVGIETRKPRAEKGDILRIVHYALVSSVIALLIESLFCIFLSLWGIRKFSFYLSESAAVAKITEHMWRTIDWCYIFYAVTTQLAAILLATVPKLYFVQSLGSNLLWMLPWAIAVSKIHMTSENAWMYDGIIFGGALVFDFLNVGVVLGAWYWGLRRGRLVVGYSEIPCQICGVSFNIGRDRTVDEIDDKSASWYNPDGGYEAGDKNCGTEYGCLFYWTASIPEQNGELNMQNNLPFYEDNTPLVEDNSLPYSYESASDDEPLEYDSDADESSFKDHVSEASSALEDRQDTQIGNEMEIDDYDGDCSFESDEEIKLYHEWLSGFDQHKLLNPPKVEKIMMTDEEARSVQWENKFTHLPGPKCSGSKAYNGNFITAQEMRGCTTVQCLVYKDRNWSPSPDDEDFELEGDIFLSGLGDHVPSRDMSYVVLTPARHGLADDVLADTIIWQVPPNTREVAMPFHPTCLEVYKHASRLNFNQTSIQDLMKWRDKESCYKYDTDFPRDRAVRHCSEQWWSHSPGTEWLAANPVFIPALPSIFQSATTTNPHLSLSSPAFPTRPSKPHPRRSSRNNSPDPFLKLSQELQDEIISYLPSKDVASIRLVSRAFSQFSQGFFYKLIVSEMPWLWEIYDSTPPSFWATVSGADLESREKRRKEHNEQLVALRSLIWEELPELYDEWKAAEPVFDESIDGALKTGFEDGIDTKKLDWYQLYLGITKGFKEGRLKGLQNRERIWKDVEEIIRRIKKYEEMGWPGWVVAEGDQ
;
A
#
# COMPACT_ATOMS: atom_id res chain seq x y z
N MET A 1 24.85 35.01 -36.80
CA MET A 1 24.00 33.80 -36.98
C MET A 1 24.67 32.63 -36.26
N SER A 2 24.30 32.41 -35.00
CA SER A 2 24.67 31.24 -34.20
C SER A 2 23.83 31.28 -32.92
N SER A 3 22.95 30.29 -32.70
CA SER A 3 22.13 30.19 -31.49
C SER A 3 22.36 28.83 -30.84
N SER A 4 23.12 28.85 -29.74
CA SER A 4 23.45 27.68 -28.92
C SER A 4 22.22 27.16 -28.18
N SER A 5 21.88 25.87 -28.35
CA SER A 5 20.90 25.21 -27.49
C SER A 5 21.53 24.85 -26.14
N SER A 6 21.05 25.48 -25.07
CA SER A 6 21.46 25.14 -23.70
C SER A 6 21.02 23.72 -23.35
N SER A 7 21.97 22.82 -23.11
CA SER A 7 21.71 21.49 -22.57
C SER A 7 21.56 21.59 -21.05
N SER A 8 20.33 21.65 -20.55
CA SER A 8 20.04 21.62 -19.11
C SER A 8 20.46 20.29 -18.49
N LYS A 9 21.63 20.25 -17.84
CA LYS A 9 22.03 19.14 -16.96
C LYS A 9 21.10 19.10 -15.74
N ILE A 10 20.10 18.22 -15.79
CA ILE A 10 19.21 17.97 -14.65
C ILE A 10 20.00 17.16 -13.61
N ARG A 11 20.46 17.82 -12.54
CA ARG A 11 20.82 17.14 -11.29
C ARG A 11 19.55 16.58 -10.67
N TYR A 12 19.56 15.30 -10.27
CA TYR A 12 18.68 14.84 -9.21
C TYR A 12 19.00 15.63 -7.94
N ARG A 13 17.98 16.00 -7.16
CA ARG A 13 18.14 16.74 -5.91
C ARG A 13 17.23 16.14 -4.83
N MET A 14 17.83 15.46 -3.85
CA MET A 14 17.23 15.25 -2.54
C MET A 14 18.28 15.51 -1.46
N ILE A 15 17.87 16.29 -0.45
CA ILE A 15 18.43 16.52 0.90
C ILE A 15 19.94 16.87 1.00
N PRO A 16 20.34 17.97 1.68
CA PRO A 16 21.74 18.36 1.79
C PRO A 16 22.57 17.40 2.65
N THR A 17 23.74 16.98 2.16
CA THR A 17 24.81 16.44 3.00
C THR A 17 25.56 17.57 3.73
N LYS A 18 26.01 17.31 4.96
CA LYS A 18 26.42 18.32 5.95
C LYS A 18 27.71 19.12 5.63
N ASP A 19 28.38 18.84 4.51
CA ASP A 19 29.68 19.42 4.18
C ASP A 19 29.60 20.77 3.44
N ASP A 20 28.45 21.12 2.84
CA ASP A 20 28.22 22.43 2.21
C ASP A 20 27.91 23.56 3.22
N GLY A 21 27.74 23.23 4.51
CA GLY A 21 27.36 24.19 5.56
C GLY A 21 28.52 24.96 6.20
N LEU A 22 29.78 24.60 5.92
CA LEU A 22 30.94 25.10 6.69
C LEU A 22 31.75 26.23 6.02
N SER A 23 31.30 26.78 4.89
CA SER A 23 32.03 27.81 4.12
C SER A 23 31.30 29.16 3.97
N ALA A 24 30.19 29.37 4.68
CA ALA A 24 29.30 30.52 4.48
C ALA A 24 29.18 31.49 5.69
N ALA A 25 30.01 31.34 6.73
CA ALA A 25 29.85 32.12 7.97
C ALA A 25 31.18 32.42 8.71
N VAL A 26 32.16 33.05 8.03
CA VAL A 26 33.25 33.79 8.71
C VAL A 26 33.59 35.05 7.89
N GLY A 27 33.53 36.23 8.51
CA GLY A 27 34.27 37.42 8.05
C GLY A 27 33.55 38.44 7.17
N ARG A 28 32.66 39.24 7.76
CA ARG A 28 32.53 40.67 7.41
C ARG A 28 32.50 41.49 8.70
N VAL A 29 33.61 42.12 9.01
CA VAL A 29 33.73 43.33 9.83
C VAL A 29 34.79 44.18 9.13
N ASP A 30 34.55 45.48 9.07
CA ASP A 30 35.35 46.47 8.33
C ASP A 30 36.66 46.82 9.07
N GLU A 31 37.69 47.27 8.33
CA GLU A 31 38.35 48.59 8.50
C GLU A 31 39.71 48.71 7.76
N GLU A 32 39.85 49.88 7.13
CA GLU A 32 41.04 50.71 6.82
C GLU A 32 42.41 50.14 6.34
N SER A 33 42.82 50.70 5.19
CA SER A 33 44.18 51.10 4.75
C SER A 33 45.45 50.40 5.25
N GLU A 34 46.30 49.96 4.30
CA GLU A 34 47.60 50.62 4.06
C GLU A 34 48.18 50.31 2.66
N GLU A 35 49.27 51.00 2.30
CA GLU A 35 49.78 51.18 0.93
C GLU A 35 50.69 50.07 0.39
N VAL A 36 50.72 49.96 -0.95
CA VAL A 36 51.89 49.76 -1.83
C VAL A 36 53.05 48.86 -1.35
N ILE A 37 53.33 47.79 -2.11
CA ILE A 37 54.58 47.67 -2.89
C ILE A 37 54.33 46.88 -4.17
N GLN A 38 54.97 47.33 -5.24
CA GLN A 38 54.87 46.88 -6.61
C GLN A 38 56.08 45.99 -6.93
N GLU A 39 55.86 44.78 -7.48
CA GLU A 39 56.91 44.09 -8.25
C GLU A 39 56.31 43.26 -9.40
N GLU A 40 56.88 43.43 -10.59
CA GLU A 40 56.41 42.83 -11.84
C GLU A 40 57.03 41.45 -12.12
N SER A 41 56.44 40.72 -13.09
CA SER A 41 56.84 39.40 -13.62
C SER A 41 56.57 38.22 -12.67
N VAL A 42 55.72 37.23 -12.99
CA VAL A 42 55.87 36.26 -14.09
C VAL A 42 54.51 35.90 -14.73
N THR A 43 54.14 36.58 -15.81
CA THR A 43 52.90 36.33 -16.57
C THR A 43 53.08 35.27 -17.67
N VAL A 44 53.23 33.98 -17.30
CA VAL A 44 53.05 32.84 -18.25
C VAL A 44 52.43 31.60 -17.58
N PHE A 45 52.72 31.31 -16.30
CA PHE A 45 52.42 29.99 -15.72
C PHE A 45 50.98 29.80 -15.19
N ASP A 46 50.25 30.87 -14.91
CA ASP A 46 49.00 30.82 -14.14
C ASP A 46 47.73 30.53 -14.97
N SER A 47 47.75 30.85 -16.27
CA SER A 47 46.62 30.57 -17.18
C SER A 47 46.29 29.08 -17.31
N LYS A 48 47.28 28.20 -17.11
CA LYS A 48 47.11 26.75 -17.17
C LYS A 48 46.47 26.18 -15.90
N TRP A 49 46.72 26.81 -14.74
CA TRP A 49 46.16 26.35 -13.46
C TRP A 49 44.71 26.77 -13.27
N ARG A 50 44.31 28.00 -13.68
CA ARG A 50 42.89 28.40 -13.68
C ARG A 50 42.00 27.48 -14.54
N TYR A 51 42.49 27.05 -15.70
CA TYR A 51 41.76 26.10 -16.55
C TYR A 51 41.61 24.71 -15.89
N ILE A 52 42.60 24.28 -15.09
CA ILE A 52 42.55 23.02 -14.33
C ILE A 52 41.60 23.14 -13.13
N THR A 53 41.58 24.28 -12.43
CA THR A 53 40.71 24.48 -11.25
C THR A 53 39.23 24.64 -11.61
N GLU A 54 38.88 25.19 -12.78
CA GLU A 54 37.49 25.19 -13.27
C GLU A 54 37.04 23.82 -13.82
N PHE A 55 37.98 22.98 -14.28
CA PHE A 55 37.70 21.60 -14.73
C PHE A 55 37.45 20.62 -13.58
N LEU A 56 38.17 20.75 -12.46
CA LEU A 56 38.10 19.84 -11.32
C LEU A 56 36.68 19.59 -10.74
N PRO A 57 35.80 20.59 -10.52
CA PRO A 57 34.44 20.34 -10.03
C PRO A 57 33.55 19.60 -11.04
N GLN A 58 33.76 19.81 -12.35
CA GLN A 58 33.03 19.04 -13.37
C GLN A 58 33.44 17.56 -13.34
N TRP A 59 34.73 17.25 -13.22
CA TRP A 59 35.20 15.87 -13.11
C TRP A 59 34.79 15.21 -11.79
N ARG A 60 34.79 15.92 -10.66
CA ARG A 60 34.25 15.40 -9.38
C ARG A 60 32.80 14.92 -9.55
N SER A 61 31.96 15.66 -10.27
CA SER A 61 30.57 15.26 -10.54
C SER A 61 30.42 14.05 -11.47
N VAL A 62 31.47 13.65 -12.20
CA VAL A 62 31.46 12.45 -13.06
C VAL A 62 31.93 11.20 -12.30
N PHE A 63 32.75 11.38 -11.26
CA PHE A 63 33.22 10.32 -10.37
C PHE A 63 32.29 10.05 -9.18
N ASP A 64 31.25 10.86 -9.01
CA ASP A 64 30.27 10.69 -7.94
C ASP A 64 29.42 9.43 -8.16
N ARG A 65 29.37 8.55 -7.14
CA ARG A 65 28.71 7.23 -7.20
C ARG A 65 27.21 7.32 -7.44
N GLU A 66 26.59 8.45 -7.08
CA GLU A 66 25.17 8.73 -7.26
C GLU A 66 24.83 9.11 -8.71
N THR A 67 25.85 9.31 -9.56
CA THR A 67 25.67 9.56 -11.00
C THR A 67 25.86 8.29 -11.81
N TYR A 68 25.15 8.18 -12.93
CA TYR A 68 25.29 7.05 -13.86
C TYR A 68 26.75 6.75 -14.27
N PRO A 69 27.59 7.72 -14.72
CA PRO A 69 28.98 7.44 -15.08
C PRO A 69 29.85 7.03 -13.87
N GLY A 70 29.62 7.60 -12.68
CA GLY A 70 30.35 7.21 -11.47
C GLY A 70 30.01 5.79 -11.05
N SER A 71 28.72 5.47 -10.94
CA SER A 71 28.21 4.11 -10.72
C SER A 71 28.80 3.10 -11.71
N LEU A 72 28.86 3.45 -12.99
CA LEU A 72 29.46 2.61 -14.03
C LEU A 72 30.95 2.37 -13.81
N LEU A 73 31.71 3.39 -13.36
CA LEU A 73 33.12 3.24 -13.03
C LEU A 73 33.35 2.30 -11.84
N PHE A 74 32.58 2.47 -10.75
CA PHE A 74 32.64 1.58 -9.59
C PHE A 74 32.30 0.13 -9.97
N ASN A 75 31.23 -0.08 -10.75
CA ASN A 75 30.86 -1.41 -11.24
C ASN A 75 31.92 -1.99 -12.20
N THR A 76 32.54 -1.19 -13.05
CA THR A 76 33.64 -1.63 -13.94
C THR A 76 34.82 -2.13 -13.10
N GLY A 77 35.21 -1.38 -12.06
CA GLY A 77 36.23 -1.81 -11.10
C GLY A 77 35.84 -3.11 -10.37
N ALA A 78 34.57 -3.24 -9.96
CA ALA A 78 34.07 -4.43 -9.28
C ALA A 78 34.08 -5.69 -10.18
N PHE A 79 33.83 -5.56 -11.49
CA PHE A 79 33.84 -6.71 -12.40
C PHE A 79 35.21 -7.02 -13.01
N ILE A 80 36.09 -6.02 -13.22
CA ILE A 80 37.40 -6.26 -13.86
C ILE A 80 38.38 -7.02 -12.96
N LEU A 81 38.35 -6.80 -11.64
CA LEU A 81 39.31 -7.42 -10.73
C LEU A 81 39.15 -8.95 -10.65
N PRO A 82 37.95 -9.53 -10.45
CA PRO A 82 37.78 -10.99 -10.44
C PRO A 82 38.02 -11.63 -11.82
N ALA A 83 37.72 -10.90 -12.91
CA ALA A 83 37.99 -11.32 -14.29
C ALA A 83 39.49 -11.48 -14.58
N LEU A 84 40.30 -10.49 -14.17
CA LEU A 84 41.76 -10.56 -14.26
C LEU A 84 42.31 -11.74 -13.46
N TYR A 85 41.81 -11.97 -12.24
CA TYR A 85 42.20 -13.14 -11.44
C TYR A 85 41.82 -14.45 -12.11
N SER A 86 40.59 -14.63 -12.58
CA SER A 86 40.14 -15.87 -13.24
C SER A 86 40.94 -16.20 -14.50
N THR A 87 41.36 -15.17 -15.24
CA THR A 87 42.26 -15.32 -16.38
C THR A 87 43.64 -15.81 -15.95
N LEU A 88 44.22 -15.18 -14.92
CA LEU A 88 45.49 -15.59 -14.36
C LEU A 88 45.41 -17.03 -13.83
N SER A 89 44.45 -17.34 -12.94
CA SER A 89 44.37 -18.62 -12.21
C SER A 89 44.42 -19.87 -13.11
N LYS A 90 43.85 -19.81 -14.32
CA LYS A 90 43.94 -20.93 -15.29
C LYS A 90 45.38 -21.17 -15.78
N LEU A 91 46.18 -20.12 -15.98
CA LEU A 91 47.59 -20.24 -16.38
C LEU A 91 48.45 -20.88 -15.27
N TRP A 92 48.17 -20.56 -14.01
CA TRP A 92 48.84 -21.19 -12.86
C TRP A 92 48.54 -22.68 -12.81
N VAL A 93 47.27 -23.09 -13.02
CA VAL A 93 46.91 -24.51 -13.07
C VAL A 93 47.50 -25.22 -14.28
N ALA A 94 47.51 -24.59 -15.47
CA ALA A 94 48.16 -25.15 -16.65
C ALA A 94 49.67 -25.42 -16.44
N ASN A 95 50.35 -24.55 -15.69
CA ASN A 95 51.75 -24.72 -15.30
C ASN A 95 51.99 -25.80 -14.22
N ILE A 96 50.96 -26.21 -13.47
CA ILE A 96 51.04 -27.33 -12.51
C ILE A 96 50.78 -28.65 -13.24
N ASP A 97 49.66 -28.75 -13.95
CA ASP A 97 49.28 -29.93 -14.73
C ASP A 97 48.29 -29.54 -15.84
N SER A 98 48.80 -29.47 -17.07
CA SER A 98 48.01 -29.18 -18.28
C SER A 98 46.82 -30.13 -18.50
N THR A 99 46.86 -31.36 -17.98
CA THR A 99 45.76 -32.33 -18.11
C THR A 99 44.60 -32.03 -17.15
N GLN A 100 44.87 -31.31 -16.05
CA GLN A 100 43.89 -30.95 -15.02
C GLN A 100 43.25 -29.56 -15.26
N VAL A 101 43.55 -28.88 -16.38
CA VAL A 101 42.93 -27.58 -16.69
C VAL A 101 41.41 -27.72 -16.81
N ALA A 102 40.92 -28.79 -17.44
CA ALA A 102 39.48 -29.11 -17.53
C ALA A 102 38.81 -29.35 -16.16
N THR A 103 39.57 -29.77 -15.15
CA THR A 103 39.06 -29.95 -13.77
C THR A 103 38.64 -28.62 -13.15
N THR A 104 39.29 -27.52 -13.53
CA THR A 104 38.94 -26.17 -13.02
C THR A 104 37.58 -25.68 -13.52
N ASP A 105 37.10 -26.17 -14.65
CA ASP A 105 35.80 -25.77 -15.20
C ASP A 105 34.62 -26.26 -14.35
N VAL A 106 34.82 -27.24 -13.46
CA VAL A 106 33.80 -27.64 -12.47
C VAL A 106 33.41 -26.50 -11.55
N TYR A 107 34.36 -25.64 -11.16
CA TYR A 107 34.07 -24.44 -10.37
C TYR A 107 33.11 -23.51 -11.13
N THR A 108 33.27 -23.39 -12.45
CA THR A 108 32.33 -22.65 -13.32
C THR A 108 30.96 -23.34 -13.35
N TYR A 109 30.90 -24.66 -13.51
CA TYR A 109 29.61 -25.38 -13.56
C TYR A 109 28.87 -25.40 -12.21
N ILE A 110 29.57 -25.51 -11.08
CA ILE A 110 29.00 -25.30 -9.73
C ILE A 110 28.44 -23.86 -9.65
N GLY A 111 29.20 -22.87 -10.12
CA GLY A 111 28.75 -21.49 -10.24
C GLY A 111 27.42 -21.35 -11.01
N VAL A 112 27.28 -22.00 -12.17
CA VAL A 112 26.05 -21.99 -12.98
C VAL A 112 24.85 -22.66 -12.28
N ILE A 113 25.06 -23.63 -11.39
CA ILE A 113 23.96 -24.18 -10.57
C ILE A 113 23.58 -23.16 -9.48
N VAL A 114 24.57 -22.49 -8.86
CA VAL A 114 24.37 -21.47 -7.82
C VAL A 114 23.75 -20.18 -8.39
N GLU A 115 23.98 -19.87 -9.67
CA GLU A 115 23.33 -18.78 -10.41
C GLU A 115 21.80 -18.82 -10.28
N VAL A 116 21.19 -20.00 -10.26
CA VAL A 116 19.73 -20.14 -10.09
C VAL A 116 19.25 -19.48 -8.79
N LEU A 117 20.03 -19.62 -7.71
CA LEU A 117 19.76 -18.96 -6.43
C LEU A 117 20.14 -17.47 -6.48
N ASN A 118 21.27 -17.13 -7.11
CA ASN A 118 21.79 -15.75 -7.20
C ASN A 118 20.95 -14.82 -8.08
N GLU A 119 20.29 -15.36 -9.09
CA GLU A 119 19.43 -14.62 -10.01
C GLU A 119 17.95 -14.65 -9.60
N GLY A 120 17.57 -15.53 -8.66
CA GLY A 120 16.23 -15.58 -8.10
C GLY A 120 15.87 -14.33 -7.29
N LEU A 121 15.90 -14.45 -5.97
CA LEU A 121 15.57 -13.31 -5.09
C LEU A 121 16.51 -12.10 -5.27
N PRO A 122 17.83 -12.23 -5.47
CA PRO A 122 18.71 -11.06 -5.57
C PRO A 122 18.55 -10.23 -6.85
N ARG A 123 17.71 -10.63 -7.82
CA ARG A 123 17.28 -9.75 -8.93
C ARG A 123 15.99 -8.98 -8.64
N ALA A 124 15.22 -9.35 -7.60
CA ALA A 124 14.04 -8.60 -7.18
C ALA A 124 14.37 -7.20 -6.62
N VAL A 125 15.62 -6.98 -6.21
CA VAL A 125 16.09 -5.73 -5.61
C VAL A 125 15.87 -4.52 -6.53
N TRP A 126 15.92 -4.70 -7.85
CA TRP A 126 15.75 -3.62 -8.83
C TRP A 126 14.33 -3.05 -8.91
N VAL A 127 13.32 -3.81 -8.43
CA VAL A 127 11.92 -3.38 -8.37
C VAL A 127 11.51 -2.99 -6.95
N ILE A 128 12.12 -3.60 -5.93
CA ILE A 128 11.65 -3.52 -4.54
C ILE A 128 12.59 -2.69 -3.64
N ILE A 129 13.90 -2.76 -3.83
CA ILE A 129 14.89 -2.04 -2.98
C ILE A 129 15.38 -0.76 -3.67
N ALA A 130 15.48 -0.74 -5.00
CA ALA A 130 15.76 0.45 -5.80
C ALA A 130 14.54 1.38 -5.97
N ASP A 131 13.40 1.09 -5.33
CA ASP A 131 12.31 2.06 -5.20
C ASP A 131 12.53 2.94 -3.96
N GLU A 132 13.45 3.90 -4.08
CA GLU A 132 13.69 4.92 -3.05
C GLU A 132 12.48 5.82 -2.80
N SER A 133 11.79 6.16 -3.89
CA SER A 133 10.66 7.08 -3.92
C SER A 133 9.49 6.68 -3.01
N ASN A 134 9.18 5.38 -2.98
CA ASN A 134 7.95 4.84 -2.38
C ASN A 134 8.20 4.00 -1.12
N ARG A 135 9.46 3.80 -0.71
CA ARG A 135 9.82 3.01 0.48
C ARG A 135 10.83 3.71 1.36
N SER A 136 10.53 3.77 2.67
CA SER A 136 11.45 4.34 3.65
C SER A 136 12.77 3.57 3.70
N LEU A 137 13.85 4.29 4.05
CA LEU A 137 15.19 3.72 4.20
C LEU A 137 15.21 2.52 5.18
N ARG A 138 14.44 2.57 6.27
CA ARG A 138 14.32 1.46 7.22
C ARG A 138 13.65 0.23 6.60
N SER A 139 12.62 0.42 5.76
CA SER A 139 11.99 -0.67 4.99
C SER A 139 12.98 -1.31 4.00
N ARG A 140 13.70 -0.49 3.22
CA ARG A 140 14.74 -0.94 2.28
C ARG A 140 15.85 -1.75 2.98
N LEU A 141 16.27 -1.34 4.19
CA LEU A 141 17.25 -2.08 5.01
C LEU A 141 16.69 -3.40 5.57
N THR A 142 15.44 -3.43 6.06
CA THR A 142 14.76 -4.67 6.50
C THR A 142 14.66 -5.71 5.38
N LEU A 143 14.34 -5.27 4.16
CA LEU A 143 14.35 -6.10 2.96
C LEU A 143 15.75 -6.65 2.64
N THR A 144 16.77 -5.78 2.73
CA THR A 144 18.17 -6.16 2.48
C THR A 144 18.69 -7.21 3.47
N TYR A 145 18.48 -7.03 4.77
CA TYR A 145 18.89 -8.01 5.78
C TYR A 145 18.20 -9.36 5.55
N THR A 146 16.89 -9.34 5.29
CA THR A 146 16.12 -10.56 5.03
C THR A 146 16.62 -11.31 3.80
N LEU A 147 16.93 -10.59 2.71
CA LEU A 147 17.50 -11.17 1.49
C LEU A 147 18.86 -11.83 1.76
N ILE A 148 19.78 -11.13 2.42
CA ILE A 148 21.13 -11.63 2.71
C ILE A 148 21.06 -12.88 3.60
N SER A 149 20.25 -12.86 4.67
CA SER A 149 20.11 -14.02 5.56
C SER A 149 19.51 -15.24 4.87
N PHE A 150 18.48 -15.05 4.03
CA PHE A 150 17.91 -16.15 3.22
C PHE A 150 18.94 -16.72 2.24
N GLN A 151 19.70 -15.85 1.57
CA GLN A 151 20.70 -16.25 0.58
C GLN A 151 21.87 -17.02 1.22
N ILE A 152 22.32 -16.62 2.41
CA ILE A 152 23.33 -17.34 3.20
C ILE A 152 22.81 -18.73 3.62
N LEU A 153 21.55 -18.84 4.07
CA LEU A 153 20.95 -20.11 4.47
C LEU A 153 20.90 -21.10 3.30
N PHE A 154 20.36 -20.67 2.15
CA PHE A 154 20.27 -21.53 0.96
C PHE A 154 21.63 -21.80 0.30
N GLY A 155 22.57 -20.84 0.32
CA GLY A 155 23.96 -21.06 -0.12
C GLY A 155 24.68 -22.11 0.74
N THR A 156 24.46 -22.10 2.06
CA THR A 156 24.95 -23.15 2.98
C THR A 156 24.33 -24.51 2.67
N LEU A 157 23.02 -24.57 2.40
CA LEU A 157 22.34 -25.80 2.01
C LEU A 157 22.90 -26.38 0.70
N LEU A 158 23.08 -25.54 -0.33
CA LEU A 158 23.67 -25.97 -1.61
C LEU A 158 25.12 -26.44 -1.45
N MET A 159 25.93 -25.78 -0.61
CA MET A 159 27.29 -26.23 -0.28
C MET A 159 27.28 -27.65 0.31
N ILE A 160 26.39 -27.93 1.27
CA ILE A 160 26.25 -29.26 1.88
C ILE A 160 25.82 -30.30 0.83
N ILE A 161 24.85 -29.96 -0.02
CA ILE A 161 24.40 -30.84 -1.12
C ILE A 161 25.55 -31.17 -2.06
N PHE A 162 26.30 -30.18 -2.55
CA PHE A 162 27.43 -30.41 -3.47
C PHE A 162 28.60 -31.15 -2.83
N LEU A 163 28.84 -30.98 -1.52
CA LEU A 163 29.81 -31.79 -0.76
C LEU A 163 29.40 -33.26 -0.74
N ALA A 164 28.13 -33.55 -0.49
CA ALA A 164 27.58 -34.90 -0.49
C ALA A 164 27.51 -35.52 -1.90
N SER A 165 27.14 -34.73 -2.91
CA SER A 165 26.95 -35.18 -4.30
C SER A 165 28.19 -35.03 -5.19
N ALA A 166 29.37 -34.80 -4.63
CA ALA A 166 30.59 -34.49 -5.38
C ALA A 166 30.96 -35.57 -6.43
N GLU A 167 30.66 -36.84 -6.16
CA GLU A 167 30.88 -37.94 -7.11
C GLU A 167 29.94 -37.87 -8.32
N HIS A 168 28.68 -37.50 -8.12
CA HIS A 168 27.73 -37.28 -9.22
C HIS A 168 28.06 -36.03 -10.03
N LEU A 169 28.50 -34.94 -9.39
CA LEU A 169 28.97 -33.73 -10.09
C LEU A 169 30.20 -34.04 -10.94
N ALA A 170 31.17 -34.79 -10.42
CA ALA A 170 32.34 -35.22 -11.17
C ALA A 170 31.98 -36.21 -12.30
N ALA A 171 30.97 -37.07 -12.11
CA ALA A 171 30.48 -37.95 -13.15
C ALA A 171 29.88 -37.18 -14.34
N ALA A 172 29.11 -36.12 -14.08
CA ALA A 172 28.43 -35.33 -15.10
C ALA A 172 29.33 -34.31 -15.81
N PHE A 173 30.26 -33.67 -15.09
CA PHE A 173 30.97 -32.48 -15.59
C PHE A 173 32.50 -32.60 -15.65
N VAL A 174 33.08 -33.75 -15.28
CA VAL A 174 34.52 -34.02 -15.42
C VAL A 174 34.78 -35.16 -16.42
N PRO A 175 35.70 -34.96 -17.39
CA PRO A 175 36.16 -36.02 -18.28
C PRO A 175 36.67 -37.24 -17.50
N GLU A 176 36.30 -38.44 -17.95
CA GLU A 176 36.52 -39.70 -17.23
C GLU A 176 37.98 -39.92 -16.79
N ILE A 177 38.94 -39.55 -17.65
CA ILE A 177 40.39 -39.70 -17.45
C ILE A 177 40.88 -39.01 -16.17
N VAL A 178 40.34 -37.83 -15.83
CA VAL A 178 40.77 -37.03 -14.67
C VAL A 178 39.78 -37.04 -13.50
N ARG A 179 38.60 -37.66 -13.68
CA ARG A 179 37.48 -37.67 -12.73
C ARG A 179 37.87 -38.10 -11.31
N LYS A 180 38.62 -39.20 -11.16
CA LYS A 180 39.01 -39.72 -9.84
C LYS A 180 40.00 -38.80 -9.09
N ALA A 181 40.92 -38.17 -9.82
CA ALA A 181 41.85 -37.19 -9.25
C ALA A 181 41.14 -35.88 -8.86
N SER A 182 40.05 -35.56 -9.55
CA SER A 182 39.28 -34.32 -9.40
C SER A 182 38.36 -34.27 -8.17
N LEU A 183 38.03 -35.41 -7.56
CA LEU A 183 37.01 -35.46 -6.48
C LEU A 183 37.32 -34.53 -5.29
N THR A 184 38.60 -34.38 -4.93
CA THR A 184 39.03 -33.44 -3.87
C THR A 184 38.82 -31.99 -4.29
N TYR A 185 39.15 -31.65 -5.54
CA TYR A 185 38.93 -30.32 -6.12
C TYR A 185 37.44 -29.95 -6.14
N VAL A 186 36.59 -30.88 -6.54
CA VAL A 186 35.12 -30.71 -6.56
C VAL A 186 34.61 -30.40 -5.16
N ARG A 187 35.02 -31.19 -4.15
CA ARG A 187 34.61 -30.99 -2.73
C ARG A 187 35.05 -29.63 -2.18
N ILE A 188 36.27 -29.18 -2.47
CA ILE A 188 36.74 -27.85 -2.05
C ILE A 188 35.93 -26.75 -2.77
N SER A 189 35.67 -26.93 -4.06
CA SER A 189 34.91 -25.97 -4.88
C SER A 189 33.45 -25.84 -4.45
N SER A 190 32.83 -26.86 -3.86
CA SER A 190 31.45 -26.81 -3.33
C SER A 190 31.18 -25.64 -2.37
N VAL A 191 32.20 -25.16 -1.66
CA VAL A 191 32.12 -24.02 -0.72
C VAL A 191 31.82 -22.70 -1.44
N GLN A 192 32.12 -22.59 -2.73
CA GLN A 192 31.73 -21.47 -3.59
C GLN A 192 30.22 -21.19 -3.54
N ALA A 193 29.38 -22.21 -3.32
CA ALA A 193 27.93 -22.04 -3.21
C ALA A 193 27.53 -21.09 -2.09
N LEU A 194 28.24 -21.10 -0.95
CA LEU A 194 28.01 -20.18 0.16
C LEU A 194 28.59 -18.78 -0.12
N SER A 195 29.85 -18.69 -0.54
CA SER A 195 30.51 -17.40 -0.75
C SER A 195 29.91 -16.61 -1.92
N SER A 196 29.55 -17.28 -3.02
CA SER A 196 28.87 -16.68 -4.18
C SER A 196 27.45 -16.21 -3.83
N ALA A 197 26.71 -17.00 -3.07
CA ALA A 197 25.39 -16.65 -2.56
C ALA A 197 25.45 -15.37 -1.69
N MET A 198 26.32 -15.37 -0.67
CA MET A 198 26.51 -14.24 0.23
C MET A 198 26.96 -12.97 -0.52
N SER A 199 28.02 -13.06 -1.34
CA SER A 199 28.54 -11.91 -2.09
C SER A 199 27.54 -11.34 -3.08
N THR A 200 26.76 -12.18 -3.78
CA THR A 200 25.77 -11.70 -4.75
C THR A 200 24.60 -10.98 -4.09
N ALA A 201 24.07 -11.49 -2.98
CA ALA A 201 23.01 -10.79 -2.23
C ALA A 201 23.51 -9.45 -1.67
N VAL A 202 24.72 -9.41 -1.08
CA VAL A 202 25.31 -8.14 -0.61
C VAL A 202 25.51 -7.18 -1.78
N ALA A 203 26.13 -7.61 -2.87
CA ALA A 203 26.48 -6.74 -4.00
C ALA A 203 25.25 -6.19 -4.75
N ASN A 204 24.20 -7.00 -4.97
CA ASN A 204 22.99 -6.52 -5.65
C ASN A 204 22.16 -5.61 -4.72
N SER A 205 22.03 -5.95 -3.44
CA SER A 205 21.29 -5.10 -2.49
C SER A 205 21.96 -3.74 -2.30
N THR A 206 23.29 -3.71 -2.19
CA THR A 206 24.04 -2.46 -2.02
C THR A 206 24.04 -1.59 -3.27
N ARG A 207 24.07 -2.17 -4.48
CA ARG A 207 23.80 -1.43 -5.74
C ARG A 207 22.39 -0.84 -5.83
N ALA A 208 21.39 -1.49 -5.22
CA ALA A 208 20.02 -0.98 -5.12
C ALA A 208 19.81 0.01 -3.94
N LEU A 209 20.84 0.19 -3.11
CA LEU A 209 20.98 1.21 -2.06
C LEU A 209 22.05 2.26 -2.44
N ASP A 210 22.41 2.36 -3.72
CA ASP A 210 23.32 3.38 -4.27
C ASP A 210 24.75 3.35 -3.69
N HIS A 211 25.15 2.16 -3.25
CA HIS A 211 26.47 1.85 -2.70
C HIS A 211 27.25 0.82 -3.55
N PRO A 212 27.64 1.18 -4.79
CA PRO A 212 28.47 0.32 -5.64
C PRO A 212 29.93 0.20 -5.15
N ASP A 213 30.30 0.95 -4.10
CA ASP A 213 31.56 0.81 -3.37
C ASP A 213 31.68 -0.50 -2.57
N VAL A 214 30.57 -1.07 -2.09
CA VAL A 214 30.59 -2.38 -1.39
C VAL A 214 30.97 -3.54 -2.35
N PRO A 215 30.37 -3.70 -3.55
CA PRO A 215 30.86 -4.64 -4.57
C PRO A 215 32.34 -4.44 -4.93
N LEU A 216 32.78 -3.19 -5.08
CA LEU A 216 34.18 -2.90 -5.41
C LEU A 216 35.13 -3.37 -4.30
N LEU A 217 34.76 -3.18 -3.02
CA LEU A 217 35.53 -3.69 -1.89
C LEU A 217 35.62 -5.22 -1.89
N ILE A 218 34.50 -5.92 -2.10
CA ILE A 218 34.47 -7.40 -2.20
C ILE A 218 35.49 -7.86 -3.25
N SER A 219 35.38 -7.35 -4.47
CA SER A 219 36.26 -7.71 -5.58
C SER A 219 37.73 -7.33 -5.35
N SER A 220 37.98 -6.20 -4.66
CA SER A 220 39.34 -5.74 -4.34
C SER A 220 40.02 -6.64 -3.29
N VAL A 221 39.29 -7.01 -2.23
CA VAL A 221 39.76 -7.97 -1.23
C VAL A 221 39.97 -9.35 -1.87
N GLN A 222 39.01 -9.81 -2.68
CA GLN A 222 39.10 -11.09 -3.39
C GLN A 222 40.36 -11.14 -4.27
N PHE A 223 40.59 -10.10 -5.09
CA PHE A 223 41.74 -10.02 -5.97
C PHE A 223 43.07 -9.92 -5.21
N ALA A 224 43.17 -9.02 -4.24
CA ALA A 224 44.41 -8.77 -3.49
C ALA A 224 44.85 -10.02 -2.70
N VAL A 225 43.93 -10.66 -1.97
CA VAL A 225 44.27 -11.84 -1.16
C VAL A 225 44.62 -13.04 -2.06
N ASN A 226 43.87 -13.26 -3.15
CA ASN A 226 44.18 -14.33 -4.11
C ASN A 226 45.58 -14.16 -4.72
N ILE A 227 45.91 -12.96 -5.23
CA ILE A 227 47.21 -12.70 -5.86
C ILE A 227 48.37 -12.85 -4.86
N LEU A 228 48.20 -12.37 -3.62
CA LEU A 228 49.22 -12.53 -2.58
C LEU A 228 49.45 -14.01 -2.23
N LEU A 229 48.40 -14.79 -2.04
CA LEU A 229 48.52 -16.22 -1.72
C LEU A 229 49.07 -17.05 -2.88
N ASP A 230 48.61 -16.82 -4.12
CA ASP A 230 49.13 -17.53 -5.30
C ASP A 230 50.61 -17.19 -5.56
N LEU A 231 51.04 -15.94 -5.34
CA LEU A 231 52.45 -15.55 -5.40
C LEU A 231 53.29 -16.25 -4.31
N LEU A 232 52.81 -16.31 -3.08
CA LEU A 232 53.51 -16.88 -1.94
C LEU A 232 53.58 -18.42 -1.95
N ILE A 233 52.61 -19.10 -2.56
CA ILE A 233 52.41 -20.56 -2.43
C ILE A 233 52.53 -21.31 -3.77
N ILE A 234 52.09 -20.74 -4.88
CA ILE A 234 52.03 -21.43 -6.19
C ILE A 234 53.13 -20.97 -7.15
N SER A 235 53.67 -19.76 -7.00
CA SER A 235 54.59 -19.20 -8.01
C SER A 235 55.91 -19.94 -8.16
N LYS A 236 56.52 -19.80 -9.33
CA LYS A 236 57.91 -20.24 -9.58
C LYS A 236 58.95 -19.55 -8.66
N PHE A 237 58.51 -18.61 -7.83
CA PHE A 237 59.30 -17.87 -6.84
C PHE A 237 58.72 -17.99 -5.41
N HIS A 238 57.88 -19.00 -5.14
CA HIS A 238 57.18 -19.17 -3.86
C HIS A 238 58.14 -19.44 -2.68
N VAL A 239 57.75 -19.01 -1.47
CA VAL A 239 58.62 -19.08 -0.28
C VAL A 239 58.46 -20.43 0.43
N GLY A 240 59.24 -21.43 0.02
CA GLY A 240 59.29 -22.74 0.67
C GLY A 240 59.68 -23.89 -0.28
N SER A 241 59.90 -25.08 0.27
CA SER A 241 60.24 -26.31 -0.46
C SER A 241 59.04 -27.22 -0.78
N PHE A 242 57.83 -26.69 -0.66
CA PHE A 242 56.57 -27.39 -0.93
C PHE A 242 56.30 -27.46 -2.45
N THR A 243 55.62 -28.51 -2.92
CA THR A 243 55.25 -28.67 -4.34
C THR A 243 53.77 -28.32 -4.54
N PRO A 244 53.43 -27.25 -5.30
CA PRO A 244 52.04 -26.83 -5.47
C PRO A 244 51.21 -27.87 -6.24
N THR A 245 49.95 -28.03 -5.83
CA THR A 245 48.98 -28.93 -6.47
C THR A 245 47.72 -28.17 -6.89
N VAL A 246 46.93 -28.75 -7.80
CA VAL A 246 45.64 -28.17 -8.22
C VAL A 246 44.66 -28.03 -7.04
N ASN A 247 44.73 -28.92 -6.05
CA ASN A 247 43.95 -28.81 -4.81
C ASN A 247 44.39 -27.64 -3.92
N THR A 248 45.67 -27.25 -3.96
CA THR A 248 46.19 -26.06 -3.27
C THR A 248 45.59 -24.78 -3.85
N GLN A 249 45.48 -24.70 -5.18
CA GLN A 249 44.83 -23.59 -5.87
C GLN A 249 43.35 -23.49 -5.51
N ALA A 250 42.64 -24.63 -5.45
CA ALA A 250 41.24 -24.67 -5.00
C ALA A 250 41.08 -24.12 -3.58
N LEU A 251 41.98 -24.50 -2.66
CA LEU A 251 41.94 -24.08 -1.27
C LEU A 251 42.18 -22.56 -1.11
N ILE A 252 43.16 -22.01 -1.83
CA ILE A 252 43.43 -20.56 -1.84
C ILE A 252 42.20 -19.80 -2.33
N ARG A 253 41.63 -20.21 -3.47
CA ARG A 253 40.45 -19.58 -4.07
C ARG A 253 39.25 -19.62 -3.11
N MET A 254 38.98 -20.78 -2.52
CA MET A 254 37.93 -20.97 -1.50
C MET A 254 38.09 -20.00 -0.32
N THR A 255 39.31 -19.88 0.24
CA THR A 255 39.60 -18.99 1.36
C THR A 255 39.39 -17.52 0.99
N CYS A 256 39.81 -17.10 -0.21
CA CYS A 256 39.65 -15.73 -0.68
C CYS A 256 38.18 -15.38 -0.98
N ASP A 257 37.42 -16.30 -1.55
CA ASP A 257 36.00 -16.12 -1.84
C ASP A 257 35.19 -15.96 -0.53
N LEU A 258 35.49 -16.75 0.50
CA LEU A 258 34.90 -16.61 1.83
C LEU A 258 35.31 -15.29 2.52
N ALA A 259 36.61 -14.97 2.52
CA ALA A 259 37.12 -13.76 3.17
C ALA A 259 36.54 -12.48 2.55
N SER A 260 36.52 -12.39 1.22
CA SER A 260 35.96 -11.23 0.50
C SER A 260 34.46 -11.05 0.71
N ALA A 261 33.68 -12.13 0.64
CA ALA A 261 32.24 -12.09 0.92
C ALA A 261 31.96 -11.68 2.38
N GLY A 262 32.76 -12.17 3.34
CA GLY A 262 32.68 -11.76 4.75
C GLY A 262 33.04 -10.28 4.98
N CYS A 263 34.12 -9.79 4.37
CA CYS A 263 34.50 -8.37 4.42
C CYS A 263 33.40 -7.46 3.82
N GLY A 264 32.79 -7.86 2.71
CA GLY A 264 31.66 -7.15 2.11
C GLY A 264 30.45 -7.06 3.02
N LEU A 265 30.08 -8.17 3.68
CA LEU A 265 29.00 -8.21 4.65
C LEU A 265 29.27 -7.29 5.85
N LEU A 266 30.48 -7.33 6.42
CA LEU A 266 30.87 -6.46 7.53
C LEU A 266 30.86 -4.98 7.15
N TYR A 267 31.34 -4.63 5.96
CA TYR A 267 31.31 -3.26 5.46
C TYR A 267 29.88 -2.77 5.20
N PHE A 268 29.00 -3.62 4.64
CA PHE A 268 27.57 -3.32 4.53
C PHE A 268 26.91 -3.09 5.90
N ILE A 269 27.18 -3.93 6.90
CA ILE A 269 26.63 -3.76 8.26
C ILE A 269 27.10 -2.42 8.87
N TYR A 270 28.39 -2.09 8.75
CA TYR A 270 28.93 -0.79 9.16
C TYR A 270 28.19 0.38 8.46
N LEU A 271 27.98 0.26 7.16
CA LEU A 271 27.35 1.30 6.35
C LEU A 271 25.87 1.48 6.70
N ALA A 272 25.12 0.37 6.86
CA ALA A 272 23.73 0.40 7.29
C ALA A 272 23.56 1.01 8.71
N LEU A 273 24.49 0.74 9.63
CA LEU A 273 24.55 1.40 10.94
C LEU A 273 24.86 2.90 10.81
N LYS A 274 25.74 3.30 9.89
CA LYS A 274 26.04 4.72 9.61
C LYS A 274 24.82 5.44 9.02
N MET A 275 24.12 4.83 8.06
CA MET A 275 22.90 5.36 7.45
C MET A 275 21.82 5.60 8.53
N GLN A 276 21.58 4.62 9.41
CA GLN A 276 20.62 4.75 10.52
C GLN A 276 20.96 5.89 11.47
N ARG A 277 22.25 6.12 11.78
CA ARG A 277 22.71 7.21 12.64
C ARG A 277 22.69 8.60 11.99
N SER A 278 22.57 8.66 10.67
CA SER A 278 22.65 9.92 9.91
C SER A 278 21.27 10.53 9.60
N THR A 279 20.18 9.82 9.91
CA THR A 279 18.83 10.36 9.84
C THR A 279 18.62 11.34 11.01
N PRO A 280 18.37 12.64 10.76
CA PRO A 280 18.20 13.60 11.83
C PRO A 280 16.87 13.37 12.57
N SER A 281 16.95 13.16 13.89
CA SER A 281 15.81 13.36 14.78
C SER A 281 15.37 14.83 14.74
N PRO A 282 14.08 15.16 14.95
CA PRO A 282 13.67 16.55 15.14
C PRO A 282 14.42 17.18 16.33
N PRO A 283 14.72 18.49 16.28
CA PRO A 283 15.57 19.13 17.28
C PRO A 283 14.89 19.20 18.64
N ILE A 284 15.51 18.59 19.64
CA ILE A 284 15.11 18.71 21.04
C ILE A 284 15.80 19.95 21.62
N ILE A 285 15.02 20.97 22.00
CA ILE A 285 15.51 22.09 22.79
C ILE A 285 15.91 21.55 24.17
N ARG A 286 17.11 21.88 24.63
CA ARG A 286 17.65 21.48 25.94
C ARG A 286 18.08 22.71 26.70
N GLU A 287 17.32 23.06 27.74
CA GLU A 287 17.84 23.90 28.81
C GLU A 287 18.55 23.06 29.89
N SER A 288 19.49 23.70 30.58
CA SER A 288 20.51 23.04 31.38
C SER A 288 20.20 23.07 32.88
N THR A 289 20.12 21.88 33.48
CA THR A 289 19.88 21.66 34.91
C THR A 289 21.11 21.98 35.79
N SER A 290 20.89 22.45 37.03
CA SER A 290 21.93 22.48 38.08
C SER A 290 21.45 21.95 39.45
N LEU A 291 21.58 20.62 39.61
CA LEU A 291 22.08 19.89 40.80
C LEU A 291 21.73 20.36 42.24
N SER A 292 20.89 19.58 42.93
CA SER A 292 21.18 18.89 44.23
C SER A 292 19.97 18.02 44.65
N ALA A 293 20.01 17.02 45.55
CA ALA A 293 20.94 15.92 45.82
C ALA A 293 20.34 15.00 46.95
N SER A 294 19.69 13.88 46.57
CA SER A 294 19.54 12.63 47.38
C SER A 294 18.59 12.62 48.61
N PRO A 295 18.23 11.42 49.18
CA PRO A 295 17.67 10.23 48.50
C PRO A 295 16.58 9.46 49.33
N SER A 296 15.64 8.74 48.67
CA SER A 296 15.24 7.32 48.96
C SER A 296 13.85 6.95 48.40
N GLY A 297 13.74 5.78 47.76
CA GLY A 297 12.47 5.23 47.25
C GLY A 297 12.70 4.39 45.98
N SER A 298 12.48 3.07 46.06
CA SER A 298 12.79 2.09 45.00
C SER A 298 11.80 2.13 43.81
N PRO A 299 12.21 1.70 42.60
CA PRO A 299 11.71 2.29 41.37
C PRO A 299 10.46 1.64 40.76
N SER A 300 9.55 2.51 40.29
CA SER A 300 8.66 2.25 39.17
C SER A 300 9.42 2.33 37.83
N PRO A 301 8.88 1.75 36.74
CA PRO A 301 9.18 2.19 35.38
C PRO A 301 7.91 2.76 34.73
N SER A 302 7.42 3.86 35.30
CA SER A 302 6.43 4.74 34.67
C SER A 302 7.13 6.05 34.30
N GLU A 303 7.61 6.18 33.06
CA GLU A 303 7.87 7.47 32.41
C GLU A 303 8.17 7.29 30.91
N SER A 304 7.25 7.78 30.08
CA SER A 304 7.50 8.63 28.89
C SER A 304 8.84 8.50 28.16
N GLY A 305 9.19 7.30 27.72
CA GLY A 305 10.18 7.11 26.65
C GLY A 305 9.54 7.36 25.28
N ASN A 306 10.03 8.37 24.54
CA ASN A 306 9.76 8.57 23.10
C ASN A 306 9.58 7.24 22.38
N ALA A 307 8.50 7.09 21.59
CA ALA A 307 8.17 5.86 20.86
C ALA A 307 9.43 5.23 20.26
N THR A 308 9.87 4.10 20.82
CA THR A 308 11.18 3.51 20.52
C THR A 308 11.16 2.74 19.21
N GLU A 309 11.02 3.52 18.13
CA GLU A 309 11.36 3.25 16.74
C GLU A 309 12.10 1.90 16.56
N SER A 310 11.37 0.84 16.26
CA SER A 310 11.91 -0.52 16.30
C SER A 310 13.03 -0.71 15.27
N LYS A 311 14.18 -1.27 15.73
CA LYS A 311 15.36 -1.52 14.88
C LYS A 311 14.97 -2.41 13.69
N PRO A 312 15.55 -2.20 12.49
CA PRO A 312 15.29 -3.09 11.35
C PRO A 312 15.67 -4.54 11.71
N ARG A 313 14.74 -5.48 11.46
CA ARG A 313 14.83 -6.91 11.81
C ARG A 313 14.57 -7.75 10.57
N ILE A 314 15.09 -8.99 10.57
CA ILE A 314 14.74 -9.99 9.56
C ILE A 314 13.27 -10.39 9.77
N THR A 315 12.45 -10.39 8.71
CA THR A 315 11.02 -10.73 8.82
C THR A 315 10.54 -11.62 7.67
N ILE A 316 9.60 -12.52 7.95
CA ILE A 316 8.96 -13.38 6.95
C ILE A 316 8.14 -12.53 5.95
N LEU A 317 7.59 -11.39 6.39
CA LEU A 317 6.91 -10.41 5.52
C LEU A 317 7.85 -9.85 4.43
N ALA A 318 9.06 -9.42 4.81
CA ALA A 318 10.05 -8.93 3.86
C ALA A 318 10.45 -10.02 2.85
N LEU A 319 10.54 -11.28 3.28
CA LEU A 319 10.80 -12.41 2.39
C LEU A 319 9.64 -12.63 1.41
N LYS A 320 8.38 -12.60 1.87
CA LYS A 320 7.18 -12.68 1.01
C LYS A 320 7.17 -11.56 -0.05
N THR A 321 7.54 -10.35 0.35
CA THR A 321 7.65 -9.16 -0.51
C THR A 321 8.68 -9.35 -1.63
N LEU A 322 9.86 -9.90 -1.31
CA LEU A 322 10.91 -10.22 -2.29
C LEU A 322 10.55 -11.42 -3.19
N PHE A 323 9.88 -12.43 -2.63
CA PHE A 323 9.52 -13.66 -3.34
C PHE A 323 8.49 -13.43 -4.46
N LYS A 324 7.55 -12.49 -4.28
CA LYS A 324 6.50 -12.22 -5.27
C LYS A 324 7.04 -11.85 -6.67
N PRO A 325 8.00 -10.92 -6.84
CA PRO A 325 8.73 -10.74 -8.10
C PRO A 325 9.82 -11.79 -8.31
N GLY A 326 10.58 -12.17 -7.27
CA GLY A 326 11.76 -13.03 -7.38
C GLY A 326 11.48 -14.47 -7.83
N LYS A 327 10.25 -14.98 -7.66
CA LYS A 327 9.86 -16.29 -8.21
C LYS A 327 9.94 -16.36 -9.73
N TRP A 328 9.72 -15.24 -10.43
CA TRP A 328 9.76 -15.20 -11.89
C TRP A 328 11.20 -15.28 -12.41
N THR A 329 12.13 -14.56 -11.77
CA THR A 329 13.57 -14.62 -12.10
C THR A 329 14.21 -15.93 -11.64
N PHE A 330 13.73 -16.52 -10.54
CA PHE A 330 14.16 -17.86 -10.11
C PHE A 330 13.75 -18.94 -11.14
N LEU A 331 12.47 -18.96 -11.56
CA LEU A 331 12.00 -19.89 -12.59
C LEU A 331 12.68 -19.67 -13.94
N GLU A 332 12.99 -18.42 -14.29
CA GLU A 332 13.75 -18.05 -15.49
C GLU A 332 15.14 -18.69 -15.46
N SER A 333 15.92 -18.37 -14.43
CA SER A 333 17.30 -18.83 -14.27
C SER A 333 17.37 -20.36 -14.13
N ALA A 334 16.44 -20.96 -13.37
CA ALA A 334 16.33 -22.42 -13.24
C ALA A 334 16.13 -23.12 -14.58
N LEU A 335 15.21 -22.64 -15.42
CA LEU A 335 14.96 -23.22 -16.75
C LEU A 335 16.16 -23.04 -17.67
N ARG A 336 16.69 -21.81 -17.75
CA ARG A 336 17.81 -21.46 -18.62
C ARG A 336 19.07 -22.26 -18.28
N ASN A 337 19.45 -22.30 -17.00
CA ASN A 337 20.65 -22.98 -16.57
C ASN A 337 20.50 -24.51 -16.59
N ALA A 338 19.29 -25.07 -16.42
CA ALA A 338 19.04 -26.49 -16.63
C ALA A 338 19.23 -26.92 -18.10
N ILE A 339 18.70 -26.15 -19.06
CA ILE A 339 18.88 -26.44 -20.50
C ILE A 339 20.35 -26.24 -20.91
N TYR A 340 21.01 -25.21 -20.40
CA TYR A 340 22.44 -24.99 -20.63
C TYR A 340 23.29 -26.14 -20.09
N LEU A 341 23.10 -26.58 -18.84
CA LEU A 341 23.86 -27.70 -18.27
C LEU A 341 23.63 -29.04 -18.99
N TRP A 342 22.44 -29.27 -19.54
CA TRP A 342 22.17 -30.41 -20.43
C TRP A 342 23.05 -30.33 -21.70
N LEU A 343 23.08 -29.18 -22.38
CA LEU A 343 23.96 -28.99 -23.54
C LEU A 343 25.45 -29.16 -23.19
N ILE A 344 25.89 -28.62 -22.04
CA ILE A 344 27.27 -28.75 -21.56
C ILE A 344 27.66 -30.20 -21.31
N HIS A 345 26.78 -31.04 -20.74
CA HIS A 345 27.06 -32.46 -20.57
C HIS A 345 27.37 -33.15 -21.90
N GLY A 346 26.66 -32.78 -22.97
CA GLY A 346 26.99 -33.21 -24.33
C GLY A 346 28.40 -32.77 -24.76
N ILE A 347 28.73 -31.49 -24.56
CA ILE A 347 30.04 -30.91 -24.95
C ILE A 347 31.21 -31.58 -24.20
N VAL A 348 31.10 -31.78 -22.89
CA VAL A 348 32.15 -32.42 -22.07
C VAL A 348 32.36 -33.88 -22.49
N SER A 349 31.32 -34.56 -22.98
CA SER A 349 31.41 -35.96 -23.45
C SER A 349 32.17 -36.14 -24.78
N MET A 350 32.41 -35.07 -25.56
CA MET A 350 33.05 -35.16 -26.89
C MET A 350 34.58 -35.33 -26.84
N GLY A 351 35.21 -35.21 -25.67
CA GLY A 351 36.65 -35.46 -25.46
C GLY A 351 37.40 -34.28 -24.83
N LEU A 352 38.61 -34.57 -24.33
CA LEU A 352 39.38 -33.64 -23.48
C LEU A 352 39.71 -32.32 -24.20
N ASP A 353 40.29 -32.38 -25.40
CA ASP A 353 40.69 -31.17 -26.16
C ASP A 353 39.49 -30.25 -26.46
N TYR A 354 38.31 -30.81 -26.75
CA TYR A 354 37.11 -30.03 -27.04
C TYR A 354 36.53 -29.40 -25.76
N ALA A 355 36.49 -30.17 -24.66
CA ALA A 355 36.06 -29.68 -23.36
C ALA A 355 36.96 -28.54 -22.86
N THR A 356 38.29 -28.68 -22.98
CA THR A 356 39.25 -27.61 -22.65
C THR A 356 39.10 -26.40 -23.58
N ALA A 357 38.88 -26.60 -24.90
CA ALA A 357 38.66 -25.49 -25.83
C ALA A 357 37.41 -24.67 -25.50
N TRP A 358 36.33 -25.34 -25.06
CA TRP A 358 35.11 -24.71 -24.56
C TRP A 358 35.32 -23.97 -23.23
N GLY A 359 36.07 -24.57 -22.29
CA GLY A 359 36.45 -23.92 -21.02
C GLY A 359 37.37 -22.70 -21.20
N VAL A 360 38.22 -22.69 -22.23
CA VAL A 360 39.03 -21.53 -22.63
C VAL A 360 38.17 -20.45 -23.32
N PHE A 361 37.29 -20.84 -24.25
CA PHE A 361 36.35 -19.92 -24.90
C PHE A 361 35.53 -19.13 -23.85
N ASN A 362 34.92 -19.84 -22.90
CA ASN A 362 34.11 -19.22 -21.85
C ASN A 362 34.94 -18.33 -20.91
N ASN A 363 36.18 -18.72 -20.55
CA ASN A 363 37.02 -17.86 -19.70
C ASN A 363 37.41 -16.55 -20.39
N ILE A 364 37.63 -16.57 -21.72
CA ILE A 364 37.90 -15.34 -22.48
C ILE A 364 36.62 -14.49 -22.57
N ARG A 365 35.50 -15.10 -22.97
CA ARG A 365 34.23 -14.41 -23.23
C ARG A 365 33.60 -13.86 -21.94
N TRP A 366 33.30 -14.72 -20.97
CA TRP A 366 32.66 -14.33 -19.70
C TRP A 366 33.63 -13.72 -18.69
N GLY A 367 34.93 -14.06 -18.78
CA GLY A 367 35.95 -13.46 -17.94
C GLY A 367 36.25 -12.02 -18.36
N ILE A 368 36.99 -11.81 -19.44
CA ILE A 368 37.46 -10.44 -19.80
C ILE A 368 36.43 -9.67 -20.63
N VAL A 369 35.88 -10.28 -21.69
CA VAL A 369 35.14 -9.51 -22.70
C VAL A 369 33.81 -8.98 -22.15
N MET A 370 33.07 -9.78 -21.37
CA MET A 370 31.78 -9.37 -20.78
C MET A 370 31.84 -8.36 -19.63
N VAL A 371 33.02 -8.01 -19.10
CA VAL A 371 33.13 -7.08 -17.96
C VAL A 371 32.41 -5.75 -18.18
N PRO A 372 32.55 -5.05 -19.33
CA PRO A 372 31.85 -3.79 -19.57
C PRO A 372 30.34 -3.99 -19.71
N VAL A 373 29.89 -5.08 -20.33
CA VAL A 373 28.45 -5.39 -20.51
C VAL A 373 27.78 -5.64 -19.16
N ASN A 374 28.44 -6.38 -18.27
CA ASN A 374 27.96 -6.66 -16.91
C ASN A 374 27.95 -5.39 -16.04
N ALA A 375 28.98 -4.54 -16.17
CA ALA A 375 29.03 -3.24 -15.48
C ALA A 375 27.92 -2.29 -15.94
N LEU A 376 27.70 -2.20 -17.26
CA LEU A 376 26.60 -1.45 -17.86
C LEU A 376 25.24 -1.98 -17.40
N GLN A 377 25.04 -3.31 -17.37
CA GLN A 377 23.78 -3.91 -16.95
C GLN A 377 23.47 -3.61 -15.47
N ALA A 378 24.48 -3.72 -14.60
CA ALA A 378 24.34 -3.44 -13.17
C ALA A 378 23.93 -1.98 -12.93
N SER A 379 24.64 -1.01 -13.51
CA SER A 379 24.27 0.41 -13.39
C SER A 379 22.92 0.71 -14.06
N THR A 380 22.64 0.16 -15.24
CA THR A 380 21.34 0.33 -15.90
C THR A 380 20.18 -0.13 -15.02
N SER A 381 20.32 -1.30 -14.38
CA SER A 381 19.25 -1.87 -13.54
C SER A 381 18.94 -1.01 -12.33
N THR A 382 19.94 -0.42 -11.67
CA THR A 382 19.76 0.57 -10.59
C THR A 382 18.98 1.80 -11.09
N PHE A 383 19.49 2.48 -12.12
CA PHE A 383 18.92 3.77 -12.57
C PHE A 383 17.53 3.62 -13.22
N VAL A 384 17.25 2.51 -13.90
CA VAL A 384 15.90 2.23 -14.42
C VAL A 384 14.93 1.91 -13.28
N GLY A 385 15.36 1.21 -12.23
CA GLY A 385 14.57 0.95 -11.03
C GLY A 385 14.15 2.25 -10.31
N HIS A 386 15.10 3.15 -10.08
CA HIS A 386 14.83 4.48 -9.50
C HIS A 386 13.91 5.33 -10.38
N ALA A 387 14.14 5.36 -11.70
CA ALA A 387 13.29 6.11 -12.63
C ALA A 387 11.86 5.56 -12.67
N TRP A 388 11.70 4.23 -12.58
CA TRP A 388 10.41 3.57 -12.50
C TRP A 388 9.68 3.88 -11.18
N GLY A 389 10.35 3.75 -10.03
CA GLY A 389 9.78 4.10 -8.73
C GLY A 389 9.34 5.57 -8.67
N SER A 390 10.20 6.49 -9.14
CA SER A 390 9.94 7.93 -9.15
C SER A 390 8.74 8.29 -10.02
N TRP A 391 8.61 7.66 -11.19
CA TRP A 391 7.44 7.81 -12.04
C TRP A 391 6.17 7.19 -11.41
N ARG A 392 6.28 6.01 -10.78
CA ARG A 392 5.17 5.39 -10.02
C ARG A 392 4.68 6.28 -8.87
N LYS A 393 5.57 7.03 -8.20
CA LYS A 393 5.18 8.01 -7.19
C LYS A 393 4.32 9.13 -7.77
N GLY A 394 4.74 9.68 -8.92
CA GLY A 394 4.06 10.80 -9.56
C GLY A 394 2.71 10.46 -10.20
N VAL A 395 2.53 9.21 -10.66
CA VAL A 395 1.27 8.73 -11.26
C VAL A 395 0.29 8.13 -10.24
N GLY A 396 0.76 7.83 -9.02
CA GLY A 396 0.02 7.07 -8.02
C GLY A 396 0.53 5.64 -7.90
N ILE A 397 0.97 5.26 -6.69
CA ILE A 397 1.50 3.92 -6.40
C ILE A 397 0.41 2.86 -6.54
N GLU A 398 -0.84 3.23 -6.27
CA GLU A 398 -2.00 2.35 -6.30
C GLU A 398 -2.47 2.07 -7.74
N THR A 399 -2.17 2.99 -8.67
CA THR A 399 -2.74 2.99 -10.02
C THR A 399 -2.32 1.76 -10.80
N ARG A 400 -3.25 0.81 -10.88
CA ARG A 400 -3.02 -0.54 -11.39
C ARG A 400 -2.79 -0.58 -12.91
N LYS A 401 -3.29 0.40 -13.67
CA LYS A 401 -3.07 0.53 -15.13
C LYS A 401 -2.51 1.91 -15.48
N PRO A 402 -1.29 2.23 -15.05
CA PRO A 402 -0.73 3.57 -15.22
C PRO A 402 -0.54 3.86 -16.71
N ARG A 403 -0.93 5.07 -17.13
CA ARG A 403 -0.77 5.52 -18.51
C ARG A 403 0.48 6.39 -18.62
N ALA A 404 1.49 5.89 -19.33
CA ALA A 404 2.76 6.59 -19.45
C ALA A 404 2.84 7.47 -20.71
N GLU A 405 3.38 8.67 -20.57
CA GLU A 405 3.67 9.53 -21.71
C GLU A 405 4.90 9.11 -22.50
N LYS A 406 5.10 9.69 -23.68
CA LYS A 406 6.35 9.50 -24.43
C LYS A 406 7.56 10.04 -23.65
N GLY A 407 7.38 11.15 -22.92
CA GLY A 407 8.42 11.76 -22.09
C GLY A 407 8.82 10.88 -20.91
N ASP A 408 7.84 10.35 -20.16
CA ASP A 408 8.10 9.48 -19.02
C ASP A 408 8.76 8.16 -19.41
N ILE A 409 8.25 7.51 -20.46
CA ILE A 409 8.86 6.29 -20.98
C ILE A 409 10.30 6.58 -21.41
N LEU A 410 10.55 7.71 -22.08
CA LEU A 410 11.92 8.08 -22.48
C LEU A 410 12.82 8.27 -21.27
N ARG A 411 12.35 8.88 -20.17
CA ARG A 411 13.10 8.98 -18.91
C ARG A 411 13.43 7.60 -18.31
N ILE A 412 12.44 6.70 -18.26
CA ILE A 412 12.60 5.32 -17.73
C ILE A 412 13.62 4.53 -18.56
N VAL A 413 13.55 4.58 -19.90
CA VAL A 413 14.44 3.78 -20.78
C VAL A 413 15.75 4.47 -21.14
N HIS A 414 15.96 5.75 -20.77
CA HIS A 414 17.10 6.56 -21.20
C HIS A 414 18.44 5.87 -20.97
N TYR A 415 18.68 5.44 -19.73
CA TYR A 415 19.94 4.79 -19.34
C TYR A 415 20.15 3.46 -20.07
N ALA A 416 19.11 2.67 -20.27
CA ALA A 416 19.20 1.42 -21.03
C ALA A 416 19.61 1.67 -22.50
N LEU A 417 19.07 2.72 -23.14
CA LEU A 417 19.46 3.08 -24.51
C LEU A 417 20.91 3.59 -24.59
N VAL A 418 21.35 4.41 -23.64
CA VAL A 418 22.75 4.88 -23.56
C VAL A 418 23.69 3.68 -23.36
N SER A 419 23.36 2.78 -22.44
CA SER A 419 24.10 1.53 -22.22
C SER A 419 24.15 0.64 -23.45
N SER A 420 23.04 0.49 -24.20
CA SER A 420 23.00 -0.29 -25.44
C SER A 420 23.99 0.25 -26.48
N VAL A 421 24.12 1.57 -26.63
CA VAL A 421 25.08 2.19 -27.56
C VAL A 421 26.52 1.96 -27.09
N ILE A 422 26.81 2.12 -25.80
CA ILE A 422 28.17 1.89 -25.26
C ILE A 422 28.55 0.41 -25.39
N ALA A 423 27.65 -0.51 -25.04
CA ALA A 423 27.85 -1.95 -25.18
C ALA A 423 28.10 -2.36 -26.64
N LEU A 424 27.27 -1.87 -27.58
CA LEU A 424 27.42 -2.12 -29.02
C LEU A 424 28.80 -1.69 -29.53
N LEU A 425 29.27 -0.49 -29.14
CA LEU A 425 30.58 0.04 -29.55
C LEU A 425 31.73 -0.80 -28.99
N ILE A 426 31.73 -1.09 -27.69
CA ILE A 426 32.80 -1.85 -27.03
C ILE A 426 32.88 -3.28 -27.57
N GLU A 427 31.75 -3.97 -27.71
CA GLU A 427 31.70 -5.36 -28.17
C GLU A 427 32.04 -5.49 -29.65
N SER A 428 31.61 -4.55 -30.50
CA SER A 428 32.01 -4.54 -31.91
C SER A 428 33.53 -4.39 -32.05
N LEU A 429 34.15 -3.53 -31.22
CA LEU A 429 35.61 -3.35 -31.20
C LEU A 429 36.35 -4.61 -30.73
N PHE A 430 35.90 -5.23 -29.63
CA PHE A 430 36.52 -6.47 -29.14
C PHE A 430 36.34 -7.64 -30.12
N CYS A 431 35.16 -7.82 -30.69
CA CYS A 431 34.87 -8.89 -31.65
C CYS A 431 35.80 -8.77 -32.88
N ILE A 432 35.89 -7.59 -33.49
CA ILE A 432 36.79 -7.33 -34.63
C ILE A 432 38.25 -7.57 -34.24
N PHE A 433 38.71 -7.00 -33.13
CA PHE A 433 40.11 -7.09 -32.72
C PHE A 433 40.56 -8.54 -32.41
N LEU A 434 39.76 -9.28 -31.63
CA LEU A 434 40.08 -10.65 -31.21
C LEU A 434 39.97 -11.63 -32.37
N SER A 435 38.95 -11.50 -33.23
CA SER A 435 38.73 -12.36 -34.40
C SER A 435 39.84 -12.25 -35.46
N LEU A 436 40.37 -11.02 -35.66
CA LEU A 436 41.41 -10.75 -36.66
C LEU A 436 42.84 -11.04 -36.17
N TRP A 437 43.19 -10.68 -34.92
CA TRP A 437 44.60 -10.65 -34.49
C TRP A 437 44.91 -11.38 -33.17
N GLY A 438 43.94 -11.47 -32.25
CA GLY A 438 44.20 -11.87 -30.86
C GLY A 438 43.99 -13.34 -30.55
N ILE A 439 42.85 -13.92 -30.97
CA ILE A 439 42.27 -15.04 -30.24
C ILE A 439 43.17 -16.28 -30.16
N ARG A 440 43.74 -16.75 -31.27
CA ARG A 440 44.56 -17.98 -31.30
C ARG A 440 45.77 -17.89 -30.36
N LYS A 441 46.44 -16.73 -30.31
CA LYS A 441 47.59 -16.51 -29.43
C LYS A 441 47.15 -16.50 -27.97
N PHE A 442 46.00 -15.90 -27.69
CA PHE A 442 45.46 -15.81 -26.33
C PHE A 442 44.93 -17.15 -25.81
N SER A 443 44.26 -17.93 -26.65
CA SER A 443 43.85 -19.30 -26.32
C SER A 443 45.04 -20.23 -26.10
N PHE A 444 46.13 -20.08 -26.85
CA PHE A 444 47.38 -20.80 -26.60
C PHE A 444 48.00 -20.42 -25.24
N TYR A 445 48.03 -19.13 -24.92
CA TYR A 445 48.53 -18.62 -23.63
C TYR A 445 47.75 -19.18 -22.41
N LEU A 446 46.46 -19.49 -22.56
CA LEU A 446 45.62 -20.04 -21.48
C LEU A 446 45.58 -21.57 -21.40
N SER A 447 46.05 -22.29 -22.44
CA SER A 447 45.93 -23.76 -22.53
C SER A 447 47.25 -24.50 -22.72
N GLU A 448 48.32 -23.81 -23.10
CA GLU A 448 49.62 -24.35 -23.54
C GLU A 448 49.52 -25.41 -24.68
N SER A 449 48.33 -25.57 -25.29
CA SER A 449 48.05 -26.57 -26.33
C SER A 449 47.68 -25.93 -27.67
N ALA A 450 48.45 -26.25 -28.71
CA ALA A 450 48.22 -25.74 -30.06
C ALA A 450 46.95 -26.32 -30.72
N ALA A 451 46.50 -27.50 -30.29
CA ALA A 451 45.26 -28.11 -30.75
C ALA A 451 44.04 -27.36 -30.18
N VAL A 452 44.01 -27.21 -28.85
CA VAL A 452 42.97 -26.45 -28.12
C VAL A 452 42.87 -25.02 -28.66
N ALA A 453 43.99 -24.33 -28.83
CA ALA A 453 44.01 -22.96 -29.35
C ALA A 453 43.44 -22.82 -30.78
N LYS A 454 43.61 -23.84 -31.63
CA LYS A 454 43.02 -23.86 -32.99
C LYS A 454 41.52 -24.11 -32.96
N ILE A 455 41.04 -24.97 -32.05
CA ILE A 455 39.61 -25.22 -31.84
C ILE A 455 38.94 -23.94 -31.33
N THR A 456 39.51 -23.28 -30.30
CA THR A 456 38.97 -22.01 -29.78
C THR A 456 38.99 -20.88 -30.82
N GLU A 457 40.03 -20.77 -31.68
CA GLU A 457 40.04 -19.81 -32.80
C GLU A 457 38.83 -20.01 -33.73
N HIS A 458 38.46 -21.27 -34.02
CA HIS A 458 37.32 -21.58 -34.88
C HIS A 458 35.98 -21.31 -34.17
N MET A 459 35.82 -21.76 -32.92
CA MET A 459 34.63 -21.46 -32.09
C MET A 459 34.37 -19.94 -32.01
N TRP A 460 35.43 -19.15 -31.78
CA TRP A 460 35.34 -17.70 -31.67
C TRP A 460 34.80 -17.05 -32.94
N ARG A 461 35.37 -17.38 -34.11
CA ARG A 461 34.90 -16.81 -35.39
C ARG A 461 33.45 -17.18 -35.73
N THR A 462 32.98 -18.34 -35.26
CA THR A 462 31.60 -18.81 -35.52
C THR A 462 30.57 -18.19 -34.57
N ILE A 463 30.91 -17.99 -33.28
CA ILE A 463 29.94 -17.67 -32.22
C ILE A 463 30.07 -16.22 -31.71
N ASP A 464 31.27 -15.64 -31.64
CA ASP A 464 31.51 -14.41 -30.88
C ASP A 464 30.71 -13.19 -31.39
N TRP A 465 30.56 -13.05 -32.71
CA TRP A 465 29.81 -11.94 -33.31
C TRP A 465 28.32 -11.91 -32.88
N CYS A 466 27.74 -13.07 -32.53
CA CYS A 466 26.38 -13.14 -32.01
C CYS A 466 26.24 -12.47 -30.62
N TYR A 467 27.32 -12.37 -29.84
CA TYR A 467 27.28 -11.71 -28.54
C TYR A 467 27.15 -10.18 -28.63
N ILE A 468 27.36 -9.57 -29.79
CA ILE A 468 27.00 -8.16 -30.02
C ILE A 468 25.49 -7.95 -29.76
N PHE A 469 24.66 -8.91 -30.20
CA PHE A 469 23.22 -8.90 -29.94
C PHE A 469 22.92 -9.13 -28.46
N TYR A 470 23.57 -10.10 -27.81
CA TYR A 470 23.45 -10.33 -26.36
C TYR A 470 23.77 -9.08 -25.54
N ALA A 471 24.82 -8.35 -25.91
CA ALA A 471 25.26 -7.15 -25.21
C ALA A 471 24.22 -6.02 -25.28
N VAL A 472 23.49 -5.90 -26.38
CA VAL A 472 22.34 -4.98 -26.48
C VAL A 472 21.12 -5.54 -25.73
N THR A 473 20.81 -6.83 -25.91
CA THR A 473 19.70 -7.54 -25.27
C THR A 473 19.73 -7.44 -23.75
N THR A 474 20.89 -7.56 -23.10
CA THR A 474 21.03 -7.44 -21.64
C THR A 474 20.67 -6.07 -21.11
N GLN A 475 21.05 -4.98 -21.81
CA GLN A 475 20.68 -3.62 -21.42
C GLN A 475 19.18 -3.36 -21.64
N LEU A 476 18.62 -3.87 -22.73
CA LEU A 476 17.19 -3.78 -23.03
C LEU A 476 16.34 -4.60 -22.03
N ALA A 477 16.79 -5.81 -21.68
CA ALA A 477 16.12 -6.67 -20.72
C ALA A 477 16.13 -6.11 -19.28
N ALA A 478 17.11 -5.26 -18.93
CA ALA A 478 17.12 -4.54 -17.66
C ALA A 478 15.85 -3.68 -17.47
N ILE A 479 15.25 -3.16 -18.55
CA ILE A 479 13.96 -2.44 -18.49
C ILE A 479 12.84 -3.37 -18.00
N LEU A 480 12.73 -4.58 -18.55
CA LEU A 480 11.70 -5.54 -18.11
C LEU A 480 11.98 -6.02 -16.69
N LEU A 481 13.26 -6.22 -16.33
CA LEU A 481 13.69 -6.70 -15.02
C LEU A 481 13.40 -5.69 -13.91
N ALA A 482 13.67 -4.40 -14.15
CA ALA A 482 13.49 -3.32 -13.17
C ALA A 482 12.06 -2.73 -13.15
N THR A 483 11.15 -3.16 -14.04
CA THR A 483 9.76 -2.67 -14.08
C THR A 483 8.72 -3.77 -13.89
N VAL A 484 8.76 -4.85 -14.69
CA VAL A 484 7.76 -5.94 -14.68
C VAL A 484 8.43 -7.31 -14.89
N PRO A 485 8.98 -7.94 -13.83
CA PRO A 485 9.69 -9.23 -13.92
C PRO A 485 8.89 -10.37 -14.56
N LYS A 486 7.55 -10.31 -14.52
CA LYS A 486 6.69 -11.27 -15.23
C LYS A 486 6.89 -11.24 -16.75
N LEU A 487 7.09 -10.05 -17.34
CA LEU A 487 7.34 -9.92 -18.78
C LEU A 487 8.77 -10.32 -19.15
N TYR A 488 9.74 -10.07 -18.27
CA TYR A 488 11.10 -10.62 -18.39
C TYR A 488 11.08 -12.17 -18.42
N PHE A 489 10.31 -12.81 -17.54
CA PHE A 489 10.12 -14.27 -17.58
C PHE A 489 9.43 -14.75 -18.86
N VAL A 490 8.40 -14.04 -19.37
CA VAL A 490 7.76 -14.37 -20.66
C VAL A 490 8.74 -14.26 -21.83
N GLN A 491 9.60 -13.25 -21.84
CA GLN A 491 10.68 -13.12 -22.82
C GLN A 491 11.62 -14.33 -22.75
N SER A 492 12.21 -14.62 -21.58
CA SER A 492 13.15 -15.75 -21.46
C SER A 492 12.50 -17.12 -21.69
N LEU A 493 11.21 -17.30 -21.38
CA LEU A 493 10.44 -18.50 -21.79
C LEU A 493 10.40 -18.67 -23.30
N GLY A 494 10.15 -17.59 -24.06
CA GLY A 494 10.18 -17.63 -25.52
C GLY A 494 11.53 -18.13 -26.04
N SER A 495 12.61 -17.58 -25.52
CA SER A 495 13.99 -17.97 -25.86
C SER A 495 14.30 -19.43 -25.51
N ASN A 496 14.01 -19.84 -24.28
CA ASN A 496 14.35 -21.18 -23.80
C ASN A 496 13.47 -22.28 -24.40
N LEU A 497 12.17 -22.04 -24.61
CA LEU A 497 11.25 -23.05 -25.12
C LEU A 497 11.14 -23.09 -26.64
N LEU A 498 11.31 -21.97 -27.35
CA LEU A 498 11.19 -21.92 -28.81
C LEU A 498 12.53 -22.11 -29.54
N TRP A 499 13.67 -21.85 -28.88
CA TRP A 499 14.99 -22.05 -29.46
C TRP A 499 15.82 -23.11 -28.71
N MET A 500 16.17 -22.87 -27.45
CA MET A 500 17.17 -23.71 -26.76
C MET A 500 16.71 -25.15 -26.53
N LEU A 501 15.47 -25.37 -26.07
CA LEU A 501 14.94 -26.71 -25.78
C LEU A 501 14.78 -27.59 -27.04
N PRO A 502 14.19 -27.12 -28.17
CA PRO A 502 14.17 -27.88 -29.42
C PRO A 502 15.56 -28.32 -29.88
N TRP A 503 16.56 -27.44 -29.78
CA TRP A 503 17.93 -27.76 -30.16
C TRP A 503 18.62 -28.73 -29.18
N ALA A 504 18.41 -28.59 -27.87
CA ALA A 504 18.91 -29.56 -26.88
C ALA A 504 18.35 -30.97 -27.09
N ILE A 505 17.06 -31.08 -27.45
CA ILE A 505 16.42 -32.35 -27.82
C ILE A 505 17.02 -32.89 -29.13
N ALA A 506 17.21 -32.04 -30.15
CA ALA A 506 17.77 -32.44 -31.44
C ALA A 506 19.21 -32.96 -31.32
N VAL A 507 20.08 -32.25 -30.60
CA VAL A 507 21.47 -32.66 -30.34
C VAL A 507 21.55 -33.96 -29.53
N SER A 508 20.60 -34.19 -28.63
CA SER A 508 20.48 -35.47 -27.90
C SER A 508 20.12 -36.68 -28.79
N LYS A 509 19.77 -36.45 -30.07
CA LYS A 509 19.49 -37.48 -31.09
C LYS A 509 20.50 -37.49 -32.23
N ILE A 510 20.98 -36.32 -32.63
CA ILE A 510 22.04 -36.13 -33.62
C ILE A 510 23.37 -36.24 -32.87
N HIS A 511 23.95 -37.45 -32.80
CA HIS A 511 25.23 -37.65 -32.12
C HIS A 511 26.31 -36.71 -32.68
N MET A 512 26.62 -35.66 -31.92
CA MET A 512 27.64 -34.67 -32.27
C MET A 512 29.02 -35.31 -32.18
N THR A 513 29.80 -35.08 -33.22
CA THR A 513 31.20 -35.48 -33.33
C THR A 513 32.05 -34.23 -33.46
N SER A 514 33.34 -34.33 -33.16
CA SER A 514 34.28 -33.22 -33.31
C SER A 514 34.36 -32.64 -34.74
N GLU A 515 33.86 -33.35 -35.76
CA GLU A 515 33.79 -32.92 -37.17
C GLU A 515 32.47 -32.24 -37.59
N ASN A 516 31.43 -32.21 -36.73
CA ASN A 516 30.16 -31.53 -37.04
C ASN A 516 29.66 -30.59 -35.93
N ALA A 517 30.24 -30.67 -34.73
CA ALA A 517 29.84 -29.91 -33.55
C ALA A 517 29.76 -28.39 -33.79
N TRP A 518 30.71 -27.79 -34.50
CA TRP A 518 30.78 -26.33 -34.71
C TRP A 518 29.56 -25.75 -35.44
N MET A 519 28.93 -26.50 -36.34
CA MET A 519 27.72 -26.05 -37.05
C MET A 519 26.55 -25.98 -36.07
N TYR A 520 26.41 -26.99 -35.23
CA TYR A 520 25.37 -27.04 -34.22
C TYR A 520 25.62 -26.02 -33.11
N ASP A 521 26.84 -25.90 -32.58
CA ASP A 521 27.18 -24.89 -31.55
C ASP A 521 26.90 -23.45 -32.03
N GLY A 522 27.18 -23.14 -33.30
CA GLY A 522 26.83 -21.86 -33.91
C GLY A 522 25.32 -21.60 -33.98
N ILE A 523 24.50 -22.62 -34.24
CA ILE A 523 23.04 -22.52 -34.32
C ILE A 523 22.39 -22.50 -32.91
N ILE A 524 22.87 -23.35 -32.01
CA ILE A 524 22.38 -23.47 -30.62
C ILE A 524 22.69 -22.16 -29.89
N PHE A 525 23.99 -21.88 -29.68
CA PHE A 525 24.41 -20.77 -28.85
C PHE A 525 24.36 -19.46 -29.63
N GLY A 526 25.00 -19.37 -30.80
CA GLY A 526 25.01 -18.16 -31.60
C GLY A 526 23.61 -17.74 -32.08
N GLY A 527 22.81 -18.70 -32.54
CA GLY A 527 21.42 -18.46 -32.96
C GLY A 527 20.50 -18.01 -31.83
N ALA A 528 20.68 -18.55 -30.61
CA ALA A 528 19.89 -18.12 -29.45
C ALA A 528 20.09 -16.63 -29.14
N LEU A 529 21.33 -16.13 -29.13
CA LEU A 529 21.60 -14.71 -28.81
C LEU A 529 20.95 -13.74 -29.81
N VAL A 530 20.84 -14.14 -31.08
CA VAL A 530 20.15 -13.38 -32.13
C VAL A 530 18.63 -13.47 -31.98
N PHE A 531 18.10 -14.66 -31.66
CA PHE A 531 16.68 -14.86 -31.36
C PHE A 531 16.24 -14.03 -30.14
N ASP A 532 17.04 -14.02 -29.07
CA ASP A 532 16.80 -13.28 -27.83
C ASP A 532 16.68 -11.78 -28.07
N PHE A 533 17.49 -11.23 -28.97
CA PHE A 533 17.43 -9.82 -29.38
C PHE A 533 16.11 -9.47 -30.08
N LEU A 534 15.63 -10.32 -30.98
CA LEU A 534 14.32 -10.12 -31.62
C LEU A 534 13.18 -10.27 -30.60
N ASN A 535 13.28 -11.28 -29.73
CA ASN A 535 12.28 -11.61 -28.72
C ASN A 535 12.14 -10.49 -27.66
N VAL A 536 13.25 -9.96 -27.12
CA VAL A 536 13.21 -8.83 -26.18
C VAL A 536 12.63 -7.58 -26.85
N GLY A 537 12.92 -7.34 -28.13
CA GLY A 537 12.31 -6.25 -28.91
C GLY A 537 10.79 -6.37 -29.01
N VAL A 538 10.26 -7.57 -29.27
CA VAL A 538 8.81 -7.83 -29.31
C VAL A 538 8.17 -7.62 -27.94
N VAL A 539 8.75 -8.16 -26.87
CA VAL A 539 8.19 -8.03 -25.51
C VAL A 539 8.28 -6.60 -24.98
N LEU A 540 9.35 -5.86 -25.29
CA LEU A 540 9.44 -4.42 -25.01
C LEU A 540 8.44 -3.61 -25.83
N GLY A 541 8.17 -3.97 -27.08
CA GLY A 541 7.10 -3.38 -27.88
C GLY A 541 5.73 -3.57 -27.24
N ALA A 542 5.46 -4.76 -26.70
CA ALA A 542 4.23 -5.05 -25.96
C ALA A 542 4.14 -4.30 -24.61
N TRP A 543 5.24 -4.21 -23.86
CA TRP A 543 5.36 -3.41 -22.63
C TRP A 543 5.10 -1.91 -22.91
N TYR A 544 5.76 -1.36 -23.93
CA TYR A 544 5.59 0.02 -24.38
C TYR A 544 4.14 0.32 -24.76
N TRP A 545 3.55 -0.52 -25.61
CA TRP A 545 2.16 -0.39 -26.03
C TRP A 545 1.18 -0.53 -24.86
N GLY A 546 1.47 -1.43 -23.92
CA GLY A 546 0.70 -1.65 -22.70
C GLY A 546 0.69 -0.41 -21.79
N LEU A 547 1.84 0.22 -21.57
CA LEU A 547 1.96 1.46 -20.79
C LEU A 547 1.32 2.66 -21.50
N ARG A 548 1.58 2.84 -22.80
CA ARG A 548 1.01 3.93 -23.60
C ARG A 548 -0.52 3.94 -23.64
N ARG A 549 -1.16 2.78 -23.42
CA ARG A 549 -2.62 2.60 -23.47
C ARG A 549 -3.28 2.37 -22.12
N GLY A 550 -2.55 2.42 -20.99
CA GLY A 550 -3.13 2.06 -19.69
C GLY A 550 -3.71 0.64 -19.69
N ARG A 551 -2.98 -0.31 -20.27
CA ARG A 551 -3.38 -1.74 -20.38
C ARG A 551 -2.44 -2.68 -19.64
N LEU A 552 -1.23 -2.23 -19.32
CA LEU A 552 -0.29 -2.99 -18.51
C LEU A 552 -0.73 -2.97 -17.05
N VAL A 553 -1.11 -4.13 -16.52
CA VAL A 553 -1.49 -4.30 -15.11
C VAL A 553 -0.25 -4.41 -14.25
N VAL A 554 -0.03 -3.41 -13.40
CA VAL A 554 0.96 -3.39 -12.31
C VAL A 554 0.24 -3.81 -11.03
N GLY A 555 0.87 -4.63 -10.18
CA GLY A 555 0.16 -5.48 -9.23
C GLY A 555 -0.55 -4.76 -8.08
N TYR A 556 -1.88 -4.87 -8.04
CA TYR A 556 -2.79 -4.48 -6.96
C TYR A 556 -3.74 -5.66 -6.70
N SER A 557 -4.10 -5.93 -5.45
CA SER A 557 -5.15 -6.87 -5.07
C SER A 557 -5.88 -6.40 -3.80
N GLU A 558 -7.20 -6.44 -3.82
CA GLU A 558 -8.03 -5.93 -2.72
C GLU A 558 -8.20 -6.96 -1.60
N ILE A 559 -8.52 -6.44 -0.41
CA ILE A 559 -9.05 -7.19 0.72
C ILE A 559 -10.49 -6.71 0.89
N PRO A 560 -11.51 -7.51 0.50
CA PRO A 560 -12.90 -7.15 0.71
C PRO A 560 -13.34 -7.46 2.16
N CYS A 561 -14.51 -6.98 2.57
CA CYS A 561 -15.15 -7.38 3.81
C CYS A 561 -15.48 -8.88 3.79
N GLN A 562 -15.00 -9.64 4.78
CA GLN A 562 -15.21 -11.08 4.90
C GLN A 562 -16.70 -11.46 5.01
N ILE A 563 -17.54 -10.60 5.61
CA ILE A 563 -18.97 -10.85 5.80
C ILE A 563 -19.78 -10.66 4.52
N CYS A 564 -19.52 -9.61 3.72
CA CYS A 564 -20.37 -9.24 2.58
C CYS A 564 -19.71 -9.20 1.19
N GLY A 565 -18.39 -9.46 1.10
CA GLY A 565 -17.64 -9.49 -0.16
C GLY A 565 -17.46 -8.14 -0.88
N VAL A 566 -17.90 -7.03 -0.27
CA VAL A 566 -17.75 -5.67 -0.82
C VAL A 566 -16.40 -5.08 -0.42
N SER A 567 -15.81 -4.26 -1.29
CA SER A 567 -14.53 -3.59 -1.06
C SER A 567 -14.65 -2.36 -0.14
N PHE A 568 -13.61 -2.08 0.64
CA PHE A 568 -13.47 -0.85 1.42
C PHE A 568 -13.01 0.36 0.57
N ASN A 569 -12.64 0.13 -0.69
CA ASN A 569 -12.06 1.15 -1.58
C ASN A 569 -13.10 1.67 -2.58
N ILE A 570 -14.30 1.95 -2.10
CA ILE A 570 -15.42 2.52 -2.86
C ILE A 570 -15.34 4.05 -2.82
N GLY A 571 -15.45 4.69 -3.98
CA GLY A 571 -15.50 6.15 -4.11
C GLY A 571 -16.90 6.68 -4.39
N ARG A 572 -17.13 7.96 -4.08
CA ARG A 572 -18.32 8.74 -4.44
C ARG A 572 -17.94 10.07 -5.10
N ASP A 573 -18.51 10.34 -6.27
CA ASP A 573 -18.50 11.66 -6.90
C ASP A 573 -19.67 12.50 -6.34
N ARG A 574 -19.43 13.78 -5.99
CA ARG A 574 -20.46 14.70 -5.47
C ARG A 574 -21.39 15.24 -6.57
N THR A 575 -22.56 15.73 -6.18
CA THR A 575 -23.48 16.47 -7.08
C THR A 575 -23.13 17.96 -7.17
N VAL A 576 -23.85 18.70 -8.03
CA VAL A 576 -23.70 20.16 -8.17
C VAL A 576 -24.14 20.89 -6.89
N ASP A 577 -25.18 20.39 -6.22
CA ASP A 577 -25.70 20.99 -4.97
C ASP A 577 -24.77 20.74 -3.77
N GLU A 578 -23.93 19.71 -3.85
CA GLU A 578 -22.92 19.33 -2.85
C GLU A 578 -21.54 19.98 -3.12
N ILE A 579 -21.45 21.03 -3.96
CA ILE A 579 -20.15 21.59 -4.39
C ILE A 579 -19.34 22.18 -3.22
N ASP A 580 -20.02 22.69 -2.19
CA ASP A 580 -19.43 23.27 -0.98
C ASP A 580 -19.05 22.24 0.09
N ASP A 581 -19.71 21.09 0.11
CA ASP A 581 -19.34 19.99 0.98
C ASP A 581 -18.19 19.18 0.38
N LYS A 582 -17.02 19.22 1.04
CA LYS A 582 -15.87 18.39 0.68
C LYS A 582 -16.01 16.94 1.17
N SER A 583 -16.76 16.70 2.24
CA SER A 583 -17.01 15.36 2.78
C SER A 583 -17.96 14.54 1.91
N ALA A 584 -18.78 15.19 1.09
CA ALA A 584 -19.69 14.54 0.14
C ALA A 584 -18.97 13.76 -0.98
N SER A 585 -17.70 14.02 -1.26
CA SER A 585 -16.90 13.20 -2.19
C SER A 585 -15.65 12.64 -1.54
N TRP A 586 -15.48 11.34 -1.62
CA TRP A 586 -14.21 10.67 -1.36
C TRP A 586 -13.84 9.83 -2.58
N TYR A 587 -12.57 9.89 -2.91
CA TYR A 587 -12.00 9.15 -4.02
C TYR A 587 -11.30 7.92 -3.48
N ASN A 588 -11.46 6.78 -4.15
CA ASN A 588 -10.46 5.71 -4.07
C ASN A 588 -9.08 6.35 -4.37
N PRO A 589 -7.97 6.00 -3.70
CA PRO A 589 -6.64 6.61 -3.90
C PRO A 589 -6.16 6.76 -5.36
N ASP A 590 -6.75 6.03 -6.31
CA ASP A 590 -6.57 6.15 -7.76
C ASP A 590 -7.36 7.28 -8.46
N GLY A 591 -8.13 8.08 -7.71
CA GLY A 591 -9.26 8.86 -8.22
C GLY A 591 -8.97 10.23 -8.84
N GLY A 592 -7.89 10.39 -9.60
CA GLY A 592 -7.81 11.52 -10.55
C GLY A 592 -8.77 11.29 -11.73
N TYR A 593 -9.74 12.17 -11.97
CA TYR A 593 -10.63 12.05 -13.14
C TYR A 593 -9.92 12.43 -14.45
N GLU A 594 -10.03 11.60 -15.50
CA GLU A 594 -9.50 11.92 -16.84
C GLU A 594 -10.64 12.44 -17.71
N ALA A 595 -10.55 13.71 -18.14
CA ALA A 595 -11.54 14.33 -19.03
C ALA A 595 -11.60 13.65 -20.40
N GLY A 596 -12.82 13.51 -20.94
CA GLY A 596 -13.09 12.77 -22.17
C GLY A 596 -13.17 11.24 -22.04
N ASP A 597 -13.51 10.72 -20.85
CA ASP A 597 -13.89 9.30 -20.72
C ASP A 597 -15.20 8.99 -21.48
N LYS A 598 -15.38 7.75 -21.92
CA LYS A 598 -16.59 7.35 -22.66
C LYS A 598 -17.80 7.42 -21.73
N ASN A 599 -18.85 8.08 -22.19
CA ASN A 599 -20.07 8.38 -21.43
C ASN A 599 -19.88 9.44 -20.32
N CYS A 600 -18.99 10.40 -20.53
CA CYS A 600 -18.87 11.60 -19.71
C CYS A 600 -18.57 12.84 -20.58
N GLY A 601 -19.07 14.00 -20.16
CA GLY A 601 -18.94 15.28 -20.86
C GLY A 601 -20.21 16.12 -20.73
N THR A 602 -20.22 17.30 -21.37
CA THR A 602 -21.37 18.22 -21.35
C THR A 602 -22.64 17.58 -21.93
N GLU A 603 -22.51 16.67 -22.92
CA GLU A 603 -23.63 15.91 -23.50
C GLU A 603 -24.30 14.93 -22.52
N TYR A 604 -23.60 14.54 -21.44
CA TYR A 604 -24.11 13.72 -20.34
C TYR A 604 -24.56 14.54 -19.12
N GLY A 605 -24.48 15.87 -19.23
CA GLY A 605 -24.77 16.83 -18.15
C GLY A 605 -23.65 17.00 -17.14
N CYS A 606 -22.43 16.55 -17.44
CA CYS A 606 -21.29 16.68 -16.52
C CYS A 606 -20.74 18.10 -16.53
N LEU A 607 -20.32 18.55 -15.35
CA LEU A 607 -19.69 19.83 -15.12
C LEU A 607 -18.30 19.61 -14.49
N PHE A 608 -17.46 20.62 -14.58
CA PHE A 608 -16.13 20.63 -14.00
C PHE A 608 -15.92 21.95 -13.29
N TYR A 609 -15.10 21.95 -12.24
CA TYR A 609 -14.69 23.20 -11.58
C TYR A 609 -13.26 23.10 -11.04
N TRP A 610 -12.62 24.23 -10.84
CA TRP A 610 -11.38 24.33 -10.08
C TRP A 610 -11.52 25.34 -8.95
N THR A 611 -10.77 25.12 -7.87
CA THR A 611 -10.66 26.05 -6.74
C THR A 611 -9.45 26.95 -6.92
N ALA A 612 -9.68 28.26 -6.96
CA ALA A 612 -8.66 29.29 -6.99
C ALA A 612 -8.70 30.09 -5.67
N SER A 613 -7.54 30.28 -5.03
CA SER A 613 -7.45 31.17 -3.87
C SER A 613 -7.72 32.61 -4.32
N ILE A 614 -8.69 33.29 -3.70
CA ILE A 614 -8.88 34.73 -3.94
C ILE A 614 -7.63 35.43 -3.37
N PRO A 615 -6.86 36.19 -4.17
CA PRO A 615 -5.81 37.02 -3.62
C PRO A 615 -6.47 38.08 -2.73
N GLU A 616 -6.01 38.23 -1.49
CA GLU A 616 -6.47 39.31 -0.62
C GLU A 616 -6.12 40.66 -1.25
N GLN A 617 -7.08 41.26 -1.96
CA GLN A 617 -6.98 42.65 -2.35
C GLN A 617 -7.05 43.49 -1.07
N ASN A 618 -5.96 44.22 -0.81
CA ASN A 618 -5.77 45.19 0.26
C ASN A 618 -5.41 44.62 1.64
N GLY A 619 -4.22 43.99 1.73
CA GLY A 619 -3.47 43.80 2.98
C GLY A 619 -2.96 45.10 3.65
N GLU A 620 -3.70 46.20 3.53
CA GLU A 620 -3.34 47.52 4.09
C GLU A 620 -4.48 48.18 4.91
N LEU A 621 -5.67 47.59 5.02
CA LEU A 621 -6.79 48.18 5.79
C LEU A 621 -7.21 47.42 7.06
N ASN A 622 -6.81 46.15 7.25
CA ASN A 622 -7.12 45.40 8.48
C ASN A 622 -6.14 45.68 9.65
N MET A 623 -5.19 46.60 9.50
CA MET A 623 -4.26 46.99 10.57
C MET A 623 -4.71 48.23 11.37
N GLN A 624 -5.88 48.81 11.04
CA GLN A 624 -6.39 50.03 11.69
C GLN A 624 -7.69 49.87 12.50
N ASN A 625 -8.33 48.69 12.48
CA ASN A 625 -9.50 48.40 13.33
C ASN A 625 -9.15 47.75 14.68
N ASN A 626 -7.86 47.54 14.99
CA ASN A 626 -7.41 47.16 16.33
C ASN A 626 -7.13 48.40 17.21
N LEU A 627 -8.13 49.27 17.34
CA LEU A 627 -8.20 50.30 18.36
C LEU A 627 -9.54 50.18 19.09
N PRO A 628 -9.56 50.10 20.43
CA PRO A 628 -10.79 49.87 21.18
C PRO A 628 -11.64 51.15 21.19
N PHE A 629 -12.72 51.15 20.42
CA PHE A 629 -13.78 52.14 20.55
C PHE A 629 -14.89 51.60 21.44
N TYR A 630 -15.03 52.19 22.63
CA TYR A 630 -16.30 52.21 23.33
C TYR A 630 -17.31 52.96 22.44
N GLU A 631 -18.42 52.33 22.08
CA GLU A 631 -19.72 53.01 22.18
C GLU A 631 -20.87 52.01 22.28
N ASP A 632 -21.66 52.24 23.32
CA ASP A 632 -22.95 51.70 23.68
C ASP A 632 -23.85 51.32 22.47
N ASN A 633 -24.45 50.13 22.50
CA ASN A 633 -25.75 49.90 21.89
C ASN A 633 -26.52 48.79 22.63
N THR A 634 -27.64 49.19 23.20
CA THR A 634 -28.66 48.34 23.83
C THR A 634 -29.35 47.42 22.82
N PRO A 635 -29.88 46.25 23.26
CA PRO A 635 -30.53 45.31 22.36
C PRO A 635 -31.91 45.81 21.94
N LEU A 636 -32.16 45.86 20.63
CA LEU A 636 -33.50 45.96 20.07
C LEU A 636 -34.01 44.58 19.65
N VAL A 637 -35.30 44.37 19.90
CA VAL A 637 -36.06 43.12 19.74
C VAL A 637 -36.66 43.07 18.32
N GLU A 638 -37.29 41.94 17.98
CA GLU A 638 -38.15 41.69 16.80
C GLU A 638 -37.41 41.27 15.50
N ASP A 639 -37.86 40.29 14.71
CA ASP A 639 -39.02 39.38 14.86
C ASP A 639 -38.84 38.03 14.14
N ASN A 640 -39.73 37.07 14.44
CA ASN A 640 -39.89 35.82 13.69
C ASN A 640 -40.77 36.01 12.44
N SER A 641 -40.26 35.68 11.24
CA SER A 641 -41.13 35.18 10.16
C SER A 641 -40.37 34.31 9.14
N LEU A 642 -40.77 33.04 9.10
CA LEU A 642 -40.51 32.09 8.00
C LEU A 642 -41.51 32.37 6.84
N PRO A 643 -41.52 31.54 5.77
CA PRO A 643 -40.48 31.31 4.75
C PRO A 643 -41.06 31.65 3.34
N TYR A 644 -40.33 31.42 2.22
CA TYR A 644 -41.02 30.89 1.03
C TYR A 644 -40.14 30.14 0.03
N SER A 645 -40.82 29.37 -0.81
CA SER A 645 -40.32 28.33 -1.71
C SER A 645 -40.38 28.71 -3.20
N TYR A 646 -39.72 27.87 -3.99
CA TYR A 646 -39.82 27.69 -5.44
C TYR A 646 -41.25 27.88 -6.01
N GLU A 647 -41.38 28.65 -7.10
CA GLU A 647 -42.59 28.66 -7.94
C GLU A 647 -42.29 28.24 -9.38
N SER A 648 -43.14 27.35 -9.89
CA SER A 648 -43.20 26.95 -11.29
C SER A 648 -44.35 27.66 -11.99
N ALA A 649 -44.12 28.17 -13.20
CA ALA A 649 -45.11 28.94 -13.97
C ALA A 649 -46.39 28.17 -14.32
N SER A 650 -47.53 28.85 -14.19
CA SER A 650 -48.74 28.65 -15.02
C SER A 650 -49.58 29.92 -15.02
N ASP A 651 -49.99 30.38 -16.20
CA ASP A 651 -50.86 31.56 -16.39
C ASP A 651 -52.27 31.34 -15.81
N ASP A 652 -52.86 32.36 -15.19
CA ASP A 652 -54.10 33.03 -15.65
C ASP A 652 -54.59 34.10 -14.65
N GLU A 653 -55.18 35.17 -15.18
CA GLU A 653 -55.52 36.45 -14.51
C GLU A 653 -57.04 36.50 -14.10
N PRO A 654 -57.60 37.60 -13.55
CA PRO A 654 -57.82 37.85 -12.11
C PRO A 654 -59.32 37.95 -11.70
N LEU A 655 -59.62 38.31 -10.43
CA LEU A 655 -60.61 39.37 -10.05
C LEU A 655 -60.77 39.60 -8.53
N GLU A 656 -61.28 40.79 -8.17
CA GLU A 656 -61.39 41.46 -6.85
C GLU A 656 -62.45 40.87 -5.88
N TYR A 657 -62.32 41.13 -4.55
CA TYR A 657 -63.18 42.08 -3.79
C TYR A 657 -62.81 42.20 -2.28
N ASP A 658 -63.16 43.34 -1.64
CA ASP A 658 -62.84 43.77 -0.26
C ASP A 658 -63.69 43.11 0.87
N SER A 659 -63.23 43.19 2.14
CA SER A 659 -63.92 43.97 3.22
C SER A 659 -63.37 43.79 4.66
N ASP A 660 -62.82 44.87 5.24
CA ASP A 660 -62.97 45.46 6.60
C ASP A 660 -63.49 44.71 7.86
N ALA A 661 -62.90 45.12 9.02
CA ALA A 661 -63.53 45.45 10.33
C ALA A 661 -64.13 44.31 11.23
N ASP A 662 -64.23 44.38 12.57
CA ASP A 662 -63.79 45.36 13.60
C ASP A 662 -63.82 44.77 15.06
N GLU A 663 -63.47 45.62 16.04
CA GLU A 663 -64.08 45.75 17.41
C GLU A 663 -63.65 44.94 18.68
N SER A 664 -63.19 45.72 19.68
CA SER A 664 -63.48 45.66 21.15
C SER A 664 -62.89 44.51 22.03
N SER A 665 -62.42 44.63 23.28
CA SER A 665 -62.36 45.62 24.40
C SER A 665 -63.06 45.11 25.69
N PHE A 666 -62.30 44.90 26.79
CA PHE A 666 -62.58 45.04 28.25
C PHE A 666 -61.48 44.25 29.05
N LYS A 667 -60.72 44.79 30.04
CA LYS A 667 -61.05 45.17 31.46
C LYS A 667 -61.58 44.01 32.32
N ASP A 668 -61.23 43.81 33.61
CA ASP A 668 -60.38 44.53 34.59
C ASP A 668 -60.08 43.61 35.82
N HIS A 669 -59.24 44.09 36.77
CA HIS A 669 -59.02 43.62 38.17
C HIS A 669 -58.18 42.33 38.44
N VAL A 670 -57.16 42.25 39.33
CA VAL A 670 -56.69 42.96 40.58
C VAL A 670 -56.87 42.11 41.87
N SER A 671 -55.72 41.54 42.30
CA SER A 671 -55.12 41.41 43.67
C SER A 671 -55.87 40.65 44.81
N GLU A 672 -55.26 40.23 45.94
CA GLU A 672 -53.92 40.44 46.53
C GLU A 672 -53.57 39.41 47.65
N ALA A 673 -52.36 39.51 48.24
CA ALA A 673 -51.95 39.08 49.60
C ALA A 673 -51.84 37.56 49.91
N SER A 674 -51.01 37.04 50.84
CA SER A 674 -49.90 37.53 51.70
C SER A 674 -49.38 36.33 52.55
N SER A 675 -48.17 36.25 53.14
CA SER A 675 -46.85 36.92 53.00
C SER A 675 -45.89 36.32 54.05
N ALA A 676 -44.59 36.18 53.80
CA ALA A 676 -43.58 35.91 54.85
C ALA A 676 -42.22 36.55 54.54
N LEU A 677 -41.73 37.39 55.47
CA LEU A 677 -40.37 37.94 55.55
C LEU A 677 -39.43 36.86 56.17
N GLU A 678 -38.11 36.94 56.26
CA GLU A 678 -37.13 38.02 56.52
C GLU A 678 -35.81 37.70 55.73
N ASP A 679 -34.73 38.50 55.61
CA ASP A 679 -34.25 39.67 56.37
C ASP A 679 -33.17 40.45 55.53
N ARG A 680 -33.14 41.81 55.62
CA ARG A 680 -31.98 42.77 55.48
C ARG A 680 -31.00 42.78 54.29
N GLN A 681 -30.28 43.90 53.98
CA GLN A 681 -30.56 45.35 54.01
C GLN A 681 -29.42 46.14 53.30
N ASP A 682 -29.76 47.29 52.69
CA ASP A 682 -29.01 48.51 52.29
C ASP A 682 -27.56 48.76 52.85
N THR A 683 -26.64 49.58 52.29
CA THR A 683 -26.76 50.82 51.45
C THR A 683 -25.41 51.29 50.81
N GLN A 684 -25.52 52.33 49.97
CA GLN A 684 -24.54 53.20 49.28
C GLN A 684 -23.21 53.66 49.94
N ILE A 685 -22.16 53.72 49.11
CA ILE A 685 -21.24 54.86 48.77
C ILE A 685 -21.14 56.06 49.74
N GLY A 686 -19.89 56.45 50.10
CA GLY A 686 -19.56 57.82 50.55
C GLY A 686 -18.11 58.02 51.04
N ASN A 687 -17.37 58.99 50.47
CA ASN A 687 -15.99 59.38 50.85
C ASN A 687 -15.91 60.10 52.21
N GLU A 688 -14.75 60.05 52.92
CA GLU A 688 -13.83 61.19 53.09
C GLU A 688 -12.65 60.96 54.09
N MET A 689 -11.52 61.64 53.79
CA MET A 689 -10.52 62.24 54.71
C MET A 689 -9.41 61.40 55.39
N GLU A 690 -8.19 61.64 54.88
CA GLU A 690 -6.91 61.94 55.57
C GLU A 690 -6.59 61.48 57.03
N ILE A 691 -5.41 60.85 57.13
CA ILE A 691 -4.30 61.13 58.08
C ILE A 691 -4.17 60.37 59.43
N ASP A 692 -2.92 59.93 59.66
CA ASP A 692 -2.20 59.50 60.88
C ASP A 692 -2.31 58.09 61.51
N ASP A 693 -1.13 57.44 61.47
CA ASP A 693 -0.42 56.67 62.51
C ASP A 693 -0.63 55.15 62.79
N TYR A 694 0.51 54.46 62.68
CA TYR A 694 1.04 53.31 63.45
C TYR A 694 0.53 51.84 63.25
N ASP A 695 1.43 51.04 62.65
CA ASP A 695 1.72 49.59 62.79
C ASP A 695 0.58 48.56 63.07
N GLY A 696 0.40 47.57 62.18
CA GLY A 696 -0.25 46.31 62.61
C GLY A 696 -0.80 45.27 61.60
N ASP A 697 -0.03 44.84 60.58
CA ASP A 697 -0.12 43.50 59.94
C ASP A 697 -1.32 43.10 59.01
N CYS A 698 -1.04 42.12 58.13
CA CYS A 698 -1.92 41.27 57.30
C CYS A 698 -2.56 41.76 55.96
N SER A 699 -2.09 41.10 54.87
CA SER A 699 -2.78 40.65 53.63
C SER A 699 -3.51 41.64 52.70
N PHE A 700 -3.12 41.63 51.41
CA PHE A 700 -3.80 42.29 50.29
C PHE A 700 -4.10 41.28 49.16
N GLU A 701 -5.38 41.23 48.77
CA GLU A 701 -5.96 40.93 47.44
C GLU A 701 -5.36 39.80 46.55
N SER A 702 -6.06 38.66 46.49
CA SER A 702 -5.91 37.60 45.46
C SER A 702 -7.12 37.46 44.53
N ASP A 703 -8.32 37.84 44.96
CA ASP A 703 -9.56 37.26 44.41
C ASP A 703 -10.12 37.98 43.16
N GLU A 704 -9.79 39.25 42.91
CA GLU A 704 -10.30 39.98 41.73
C GLU A 704 -9.56 39.63 40.43
N GLU A 705 -8.23 39.45 40.47
CA GLU A 705 -7.46 39.01 39.28
C GLU A 705 -7.87 37.61 38.83
N ILE A 706 -8.09 36.68 39.78
CA ILE A 706 -8.59 35.32 39.50
C ILE A 706 -9.93 35.36 38.76
N LYS A 707 -10.83 36.25 39.19
CA LYS A 707 -12.17 36.38 38.59
C LYS A 707 -12.10 36.93 37.16
N LEU A 708 -11.31 37.98 36.96
CA LEU A 708 -11.05 38.56 35.63
C LEU A 708 -10.36 37.56 34.68
N TYR A 709 -9.44 36.74 35.20
CA TYR A 709 -8.77 35.70 34.43
C TYR A 709 -9.71 34.57 34.01
N HIS A 710 -10.61 34.11 34.91
CA HIS A 710 -11.63 33.12 34.55
C HIS A 710 -12.68 33.67 33.57
N GLU A 711 -13.09 34.93 33.71
CA GLU A 711 -14.00 35.58 32.76
C GLU A 711 -13.35 35.74 31.37
N TRP A 712 -12.08 36.15 31.32
CA TRP A 712 -11.28 36.20 30.08
C TRP A 712 -11.11 34.82 29.42
N LEU A 713 -10.81 33.77 30.19
CA LEU A 713 -10.74 32.39 29.68
C LEU A 713 -12.09 31.92 29.12
N SER A 714 -13.21 32.28 29.76
CA SER A 714 -14.56 31.93 29.28
C SER A 714 -14.95 32.65 27.98
N GLY A 715 -14.33 33.80 27.69
CA GLY A 715 -14.50 34.55 26.44
C GLY A 715 -13.58 34.11 25.29
N PHE A 716 -12.67 33.15 25.53
CA PHE A 716 -11.61 32.79 24.59
C PHE A 716 -12.07 31.82 23.49
N ASP A 717 -12.91 32.34 22.59
CA ASP A 717 -13.46 31.60 21.44
C ASP A 717 -12.39 31.22 20.40
N GLN A 718 -11.86 29.99 20.53
CA GLN A 718 -10.82 29.43 19.64
C GLN A 718 -11.24 29.40 18.15
N HIS A 719 -12.54 29.48 17.82
CA HIS A 719 -12.99 29.39 16.42
C HIS A 719 -12.73 30.65 15.58
N LYS A 720 -12.43 31.80 16.19
CA LYS A 720 -12.24 33.06 15.44
C LYS A 720 -10.88 33.24 14.76
N LEU A 721 -9.88 32.42 15.08
CA LEU A 721 -8.50 32.56 14.57
C LEU A 721 -8.23 31.81 13.25
N LEU A 722 -9.18 31.01 12.75
CA LEU A 722 -9.01 30.18 11.54
C LEU A 722 -10.20 30.33 10.59
N ASN A 723 -10.50 31.56 10.17
CA ASN A 723 -11.28 31.75 8.94
C ASN A 723 -10.47 31.18 7.76
N PRO A 724 -10.93 30.12 7.07
CA PRO A 724 -10.19 29.59 5.92
C PRO A 724 -10.10 30.66 4.82
N PRO A 725 -9.01 30.71 4.05
CA PRO A 725 -8.88 31.68 2.96
C PRO A 725 -10.06 31.53 2.00
N LYS A 726 -10.72 32.65 1.65
CA LYS A 726 -11.87 32.61 0.74
C LYS A 726 -11.41 32.04 -0.62
N VAL A 727 -11.96 30.90 -1.01
CA VAL A 727 -11.62 30.20 -2.25
C VAL A 727 -12.76 30.38 -3.23
N GLU A 728 -12.46 30.87 -4.43
CA GLU A 728 -13.42 30.97 -5.52
C GLU A 728 -13.47 29.64 -6.30
N LYS A 729 -14.68 29.22 -6.68
CA LYS A 729 -14.90 28.03 -7.51
C LYS A 729 -15.29 28.45 -8.91
N ILE A 730 -14.39 28.24 -9.84
CA ILE A 730 -14.59 28.63 -11.23
C ILE A 730 -15.02 27.38 -12.00
N MET A 731 -16.25 27.43 -12.52
CA MET A 731 -16.80 26.38 -13.39
C MET A 731 -16.11 26.36 -14.74
N MET A 732 -15.96 25.19 -15.34
CA MET A 732 -15.36 25.00 -16.67
C MET A 732 -16.11 23.93 -17.47
N THR A 733 -15.99 24.01 -18.78
CA THR A 733 -16.50 23.01 -19.73
C THR A 733 -15.59 21.78 -19.83
N ASP A 734 -16.09 20.68 -20.40
CA ASP A 734 -15.28 19.48 -20.69
C ASP A 734 -14.11 19.80 -21.65
N GLU A 735 -14.28 20.72 -22.58
CA GLU A 735 -13.22 21.14 -23.52
C GLU A 735 -12.10 21.89 -22.80
N GLU A 736 -12.45 22.79 -21.88
CA GLU A 736 -11.49 23.48 -21.00
C GLU A 736 -10.81 22.50 -20.03
N ALA A 737 -11.58 21.60 -19.40
CA ALA A 737 -11.07 20.56 -18.50
C ALA A 737 -10.04 19.66 -19.21
N ARG A 738 -10.30 19.22 -20.45
CA ARG A 738 -9.34 18.49 -21.30
C ARG A 738 -8.08 19.30 -21.60
N SER A 739 -8.16 20.63 -21.68
CA SER A 739 -7.01 21.49 -21.93
C SER A 739 -6.10 21.63 -20.70
N VAL A 740 -6.68 21.71 -19.49
CA VAL A 740 -5.95 21.81 -18.21
C VAL A 740 -5.69 20.47 -17.53
N GLN A 741 -6.10 19.36 -18.15
CA GLN A 741 -6.06 18.01 -17.59
C GLN A 741 -4.66 17.60 -17.08
N TRP A 742 -3.61 18.08 -17.75
CA TRP A 742 -2.20 17.82 -17.46
C TRP A 742 -1.73 18.45 -16.14
N GLU A 743 -2.49 19.40 -15.59
CA GLU A 743 -2.19 20.08 -14.33
C GLU A 743 -2.96 19.51 -13.14
N ASN A 744 -3.90 18.56 -13.35
CA ASN A 744 -4.77 17.97 -12.31
C ASN A 744 -5.53 19.01 -11.43
N LYS A 745 -5.81 20.21 -11.95
CA LYS A 745 -6.38 21.32 -11.17
C LYS A 745 -7.90 21.29 -11.00
N PHE A 746 -8.61 20.32 -11.59
CA PHE A 746 -10.07 20.36 -11.72
C PHE A 746 -10.75 19.14 -11.08
N THR A 747 -11.98 19.33 -10.62
CA THR A 747 -12.86 18.32 -10.03
C THR A 747 -14.02 18.03 -10.99
N HIS A 748 -14.40 16.76 -11.11
CA HIS A 748 -15.54 16.30 -11.92
C HIS A 748 -16.84 16.30 -11.09
N LEU A 749 -17.90 16.83 -11.69
CA LEU A 749 -19.27 16.75 -11.21
C LEU A 749 -20.08 15.93 -12.23
N PRO A 750 -20.40 14.65 -11.97
CA PRO A 750 -21.14 13.82 -12.90
C PRO A 750 -22.55 14.36 -13.12
N GLY A 751 -22.97 14.41 -14.37
CA GLY A 751 -24.37 14.62 -14.72
C GLY A 751 -25.23 13.36 -14.46
N PRO A 752 -26.57 13.48 -14.50
CA PRO A 752 -27.49 12.35 -14.32
C PRO A 752 -27.38 11.24 -15.39
N LYS A 753 -26.61 11.45 -16.47
CA LYS A 753 -26.33 10.43 -17.50
C LYS A 753 -24.87 9.97 -17.51
N CYS A 754 -24.05 10.47 -16.60
CA CYS A 754 -22.65 10.08 -16.48
C CYS A 754 -22.53 8.63 -16.00
N SER A 755 -21.72 7.83 -16.71
CA SER A 755 -21.39 6.46 -16.31
C SER A 755 -19.88 6.25 -16.14
N GLY A 756 -19.14 7.27 -15.70
CA GLY A 756 -17.71 7.16 -15.41
C GLY A 756 -17.45 6.18 -14.26
N SER A 757 -16.74 5.08 -14.51
CA SER A 757 -16.67 3.94 -13.59
C SER A 757 -15.69 4.07 -12.42
N LYS A 758 -15.19 5.30 -12.13
CA LYS A 758 -14.16 5.54 -11.11
C LYS A 758 -14.73 5.70 -9.69
N ALA A 759 -15.97 6.13 -9.58
CA ALA A 759 -16.71 6.34 -8.33
C ALA A 759 -18.21 6.14 -8.59
N TYR A 760 -19.01 5.93 -7.54
CA TYR A 760 -20.47 6.01 -7.69
C TYR A 760 -20.92 7.46 -7.88
N ASN A 761 -21.86 7.66 -8.80
CA ASN A 761 -22.40 8.97 -9.15
C ASN A 761 -23.37 9.46 -8.05
N GLY A 762 -23.06 10.58 -7.41
CA GLY A 762 -23.82 11.15 -6.30
C GLY A 762 -25.29 11.45 -6.59
N ASN A 763 -25.68 11.61 -7.86
CA ASN A 763 -27.08 11.78 -8.26
C ASN A 763 -27.93 10.51 -8.00
N PHE A 764 -27.31 9.34 -7.89
CA PHE A 764 -27.99 8.07 -7.65
C PHE A 764 -27.87 7.58 -6.20
N ILE A 765 -26.93 8.10 -5.42
CA ILE A 765 -26.73 7.72 -4.01
C ILE A 765 -26.13 8.89 -3.21
N THR A 766 -26.73 9.21 -2.07
CA THR A 766 -26.28 10.35 -1.24
C THR A 766 -25.04 10.00 -0.42
N ALA A 767 -24.28 11.00 0.03
CA ALA A 767 -23.15 10.79 0.94
C ALA A 767 -23.61 10.12 2.26
N GLN A 768 -24.76 10.55 2.78
CA GLN A 768 -25.40 9.96 3.95
C GLN A 768 -25.79 8.48 3.73
N GLU A 769 -26.30 8.12 2.54
CA GLU A 769 -26.58 6.71 2.20
C GLU A 769 -25.31 5.85 2.18
N MET A 770 -24.12 6.39 1.87
CA MET A 770 -22.87 5.61 1.79
C MET A 770 -21.98 5.66 3.03
N ARG A 771 -22.34 6.40 4.08
CA ARG A 771 -21.45 6.56 5.25
C ARG A 771 -21.10 5.22 5.89
N GLY A 772 -19.82 4.98 6.16
CA GLY A 772 -19.29 3.72 6.69
C GLY A 772 -18.99 2.63 5.65
N CYS A 773 -19.22 2.86 4.35
CA CYS A 773 -18.90 1.87 3.30
C CYS A 773 -17.39 1.70 3.03
N THR A 774 -16.57 2.61 3.54
CA THR A 774 -15.10 2.60 3.47
C THR A 774 -14.45 2.07 4.75
N THR A 775 -15.23 1.99 5.83
CA THR A 775 -14.74 1.78 7.18
C THR A 775 -14.50 0.31 7.47
N VAL A 776 -13.29 -0.01 7.88
CA VAL A 776 -12.83 -1.35 8.23
C VAL A 776 -12.68 -1.48 9.74
N GLN A 777 -13.16 -2.59 10.27
CA GLN A 777 -12.84 -3.10 11.59
C GLN A 777 -12.38 -4.55 11.46
N CYS A 778 -11.59 -5.02 12.41
CA CYS A 778 -11.02 -6.35 12.42
C CYS A 778 -11.38 -7.10 13.71
N LEU A 779 -11.70 -8.39 13.57
CA LEU A 779 -11.76 -9.32 14.70
C LEU A 779 -10.37 -9.91 14.90
N VAL A 780 -9.89 -9.86 16.14
CA VAL A 780 -8.53 -10.21 16.53
C VAL A 780 -8.59 -11.24 17.66
N TYR A 781 -7.69 -12.21 17.67
CA TYR A 781 -7.55 -13.13 18.80
C TYR A 781 -6.86 -12.44 19.98
N LYS A 782 -7.35 -12.66 21.19
CA LYS A 782 -6.69 -12.19 22.41
C LYS A 782 -5.31 -12.84 22.55
N ASP A 783 -4.36 -12.02 23.01
CA ASP A 783 -3.05 -12.46 23.49
C ASP A 783 -3.05 -12.53 25.04
N ARG A 784 -2.01 -13.14 25.62
CA ARG A 784 -1.85 -13.36 27.07
C ARG A 784 -1.82 -12.08 27.91
N ASN A 785 -1.57 -10.94 27.28
CA ASN A 785 -1.46 -9.63 27.92
C ASN A 785 -2.75 -8.79 27.77
N TRP A 786 -3.84 -9.35 27.24
CA TRP A 786 -5.13 -8.66 27.12
C TRP A 786 -5.74 -8.33 28.50
N SER A 787 -6.33 -7.15 28.63
CA SER A 787 -6.94 -6.65 29.87
C SER A 787 -8.24 -5.90 29.55
N PRO A 788 -9.36 -6.12 30.25
CA PRO A 788 -10.63 -5.44 29.96
C PRO A 788 -10.53 -3.91 29.94
N SER A 789 -11.25 -3.30 29.01
CA SER A 789 -11.34 -1.86 28.79
C SER A 789 -12.82 -1.41 28.85
N PRO A 790 -13.15 -0.19 29.30
CA PRO A 790 -14.55 0.26 29.40
C PRO A 790 -15.31 0.40 28.07
N ASP A 791 -14.61 0.31 26.93
CA ASP A 791 -15.17 0.32 25.57
C ASP A 791 -15.36 -1.08 24.95
N ASP A 792 -15.15 -2.16 25.71
CA ASP A 792 -15.39 -3.55 25.30
C ASP A 792 -16.88 -3.91 25.27
N GLU A 793 -17.32 -4.63 24.23
CA GLU A 793 -18.64 -5.28 24.23
C GLU A 793 -18.68 -6.56 25.09
N ASP A 794 -19.85 -6.96 25.57
CA ASP A 794 -20.05 -8.14 26.45
C ASP A 794 -19.35 -9.42 25.94
N PHE A 795 -19.36 -9.67 24.62
CA PHE A 795 -18.74 -10.85 24.03
C PHE A 795 -17.19 -10.79 24.05
N GLU A 796 -16.62 -9.59 24.11
CA GLU A 796 -15.18 -9.37 24.25
C GLU A 796 -14.71 -9.67 25.68
N LEU A 797 -15.60 -9.73 26.68
CA LEU A 797 -15.22 -10.10 28.05
C LEU A 797 -15.06 -11.62 28.19
N GLU A 798 -16.03 -12.40 27.71
CA GLU A 798 -16.08 -13.86 27.87
C GLU A 798 -15.32 -14.64 26.79
N GLY A 799 -15.12 -14.05 25.61
CA GLY A 799 -14.57 -14.72 24.43
C GLY A 799 -13.04 -14.77 24.34
N ASP A 800 -12.56 -15.46 23.30
CA ASP A 800 -11.14 -15.60 22.94
C ASP A 800 -10.68 -14.52 21.94
N ILE A 801 -11.59 -13.60 21.60
CA ILE A 801 -11.47 -12.60 20.53
C ILE A 801 -11.97 -11.23 21.01
N PHE A 802 -11.52 -10.18 20.34
CA PHE A 802 -11.89 -8.79 20.61
C PHE A 802 -11.91 -7.98 19.31
N LEU A 803 -12.48 -6.78 19.34
CA LEU A 803 -12.57 -5.83 18.23
C LEU A 803 -11.35 -4.91 18.18
N SER A 804 -10.80 -4.68 16.99
CA SER A 804 -9.86 -3.58 16.78
C SER A 804 -10.56 -2.21 16.83
N GLY A 805 -9.76 -1.13 16.85
CA GLY A 805 -10.22 0.19 16.38
C GLY A 805 -10.63 0.18 14.90
N LEU A 806 -11.01 1.34 14.38
CA LEU A 806 -11.49 1.52 13.00
C LEU A 806 -10.42 2.13 12.11
N GLY A 807 -10.45 1.80 10.82
CA GLY A 807 -9.74 2.53 9.78
C GLY A 807 -10.67 2.82 8.62
N ASP A 808 -10.24 3.66 7.68
CA ASP A 808 -10.92 3.85 6.39
C ASP A 808 -9.94 3.53 5.25
N HIS A 809 -10.46 2.94 4.17
CA HIS A 809 -9.71 2.50 2.98
C HIS A 809 -8.59 1.47 3.25
N VAL A 810 -8.85 0.21 2.90
CA VAL A 810 -7.88 -0.86 3.12
C VAL A 810 -6.80 -0.84 2.03
N PRO A 811 -5.50 -0.68 2.39
CA PRO A 811 -4.43 -0.75 1.42
C PRO A 811 -4.41 -2.12 0.74
N SER A 812 -3.89 -2.17 -0.50
CA SER A 812 -3.78 -3.45 -1.19
C SER A 812 -2.97 -4.46 -0.36
N ARG A 813 -3.45 -5.71 -0.37
CA ARG A 813 -2.89 -6.92 0.28
C ARG A 813 -1.37 -7.13 0.08
N ASP A 814 -0.81 -6.46 -0.92
CA ASP A 814 0.57 -6.57 -1.38
C ASP A 814 1.44 -5.32 -1.07
N MET A 815 0.88 -4.29 -0.43
CA MET A 815 1.54 -3.00 -0.19
C MET A 815 1.79 -2.70 1.30
N SER A 816 0.76 -2.77 2.14
CA SER A 816 0.81 -2.39 3.56
C SER A 816 -0.15 -3.22 4.42
N TYR A 817 -0.03 -3.09 5.74
CA TYR A 817 -1.03 -3.53 6.72
C TYR A 817 -2.15 -2.49 6.88
N VAL A 818 -3.26 -2.90 7.47
CA VAL A 818 -4.42 -2.02 7.73
C VAL A 818 -4.10 -1.13 8.92
N VAL A 819 -4.23 0.18 8.76
CA VAL A 819 -4.06 1.15 9.86
C VAL A 819 -5.41 1.34 10.54
N LEU A 820 -5.43 1.27 11.87
CA LEU A 820 -6.64 1.28 12.69
C LEU A 820 -6.43 2.18 13.92
N THR A 821 -7.44 2.98 14.25
CA THR A 821 -7.44 3.95 15.35
C THR A 821 -8.73 3.82 16.19
N PRO A 822 -8.66 3.88 17.52
CA PRO A 822 -7.44 3.83 18.34
C PRO A 822 -6.85 2.40 18.40
N ALA A 823 -5.56 2.30 18.74
CA ALA A 823 -4.99 1.05 19.25
C ALA A 823 -5.76 0.59 20.51
N ARG A 824 -6.28 -0.65 20.48
CA ARG A 824 -6.97 -1.28 21.62
C ARG A 824 -6.12 -2.42 22.18
N HIS A 825 -6.13 -2.62 23.49
CA HIS A 825 -5.57 -3.81 24.14
C HIS A 825 -4.08 -4.12 23.87
N GLY A 826 -3.28 -3.09 23.62
CA GLY A 826 -1.85 -3.25 23.27
C GLY A 826 -1.59 -3.77 21.85
N LEU A 827 -2.62 -3.86 21.01
CA LEU A 827 -2.50 -4.06 19.57
C LEU A 827 -1.82 -2.84 18.94
N ALA A 828 -0.95 -3.05 17.96
CA ALA A 828 -0.38 -1.95 17.18
C ALA A 828 -1.42 -1.31 16.25
N ASP A 829 -1.21 -0.04 15.88
CA ASP A 829 -2.07 0.64 14.91
C ASP A 829 -2.07 -0.07 13.53
N ASP A 830 -1.00 -0.80 13.19
CA ASP A 830 -0.87 -1.54 11.93
C ASP A 830 -1.16 -3.05 12.07
N VAL A 831 -2.34 -3.48 11.61
CA VAL A 831 -2.85 -4.85 11.77
C VAL A 831 -2.79 -5.65 10.46
N LEU A 832 -2.27 -6.88 10.55
CA LEU A 832 -2.32 -7.86 9.48
C LEU A 832 -3.75 -8.44 9.37
N ALA A 833 -4.57 -7.87 8.50
CA ALA A 833 -5.89 -8.39 8.16
C ALA A 833 -5.91 -8.97 6.73
N ASP A 834 -6.54 -10.13 6.54
CA ASP A 834 -6.75 -10.72 5.21
C ASP A 834 -8.01 -11.65 5.23
N THR A 835 -8.74 -11.71 4.11
CA THR A 835 -9.80 -12.70 3.88
C THR A 835 -9.25 -14.11 3.61
N ILE A 836 -7.99 -14.21 3.16
CA ILE A 836 -7.33 -15.48 2.80
C ILE A 836 -6.03 -15.65 3.58
N ILE A 837 -5.92 -16.75 4.33
CA ILE A 837 -4.70 -17.14 5.02
C ILE A 837 -3.86 -18.01 4.06
N TRP A 838 -2.75 -17.45 3.60
CA TRP A 838 -1.87 -18.07 2.61
C TRP A 838 -0.84 -19.05 3.19
N GLN A 839 -0.79 -19.19 4.52
CA GLN A 839 0.16 -20.05 5.22
C GLN A 839 -0.33 -21.50 5.26
N VAL A 840 0.59 -22.47 5.29
CA VAL A 840 0.28 -23.90 5.42
C VAL A 840 1.22 -24.53 6.47
N PRO A 841 0.73 -24.95 7.64
CA PRO A 841 -0.63 -24.75 8.14
C PRO A 841 -0.98 -23.25 8.29
N PRO A 842 -2.27 -22.87 8.24
CA PRO A 842 -2.69 -21.48 8.40
C PRO A 842 -2.46 -21.03 9.85
N ASN A 843 -1.64 -19.99 10.05
CA ASN A 843 -1.54 -19.33 11.36
C ASN A 843 -2.72 -18.36 11.53
N THR A 844 -3.84 -18.88 12.03
CA THR A 844 -5.09 -18.14 12.11
C THR A 844 -5.13 -17.08 13.21
N ARG A 845 -4.27 -17.20 14.23
CA ARG A 845 -4.21 -16.24 15.35
C ARG A 845 -3.47 -14.94 15.02
N GLU A 846 -2.52 -14.96 14.09
CA GLU A 846 -1.78 -13.75 13.64
C GLU A 846 -2.54 -12.91 12.59
N VAL A 847 -3.49 -13.50 11.86
CA VAL A 847 -4.24 -12.80 10.81
C VAL A 847 -5.59 -12.39 11.38
N ALA A 848 -5.91 -11.11 11.36
CA ALA A 848 -7.20 -10.58 11.75
C ALA A 848 -8.24 -10.73 10.62
N MET A 849 -9.53 -10.80 10.98
CA MET A 849 -10.65 -10.91 10.03
C MET A 849 -11.25 -9.53 9.75
N PRO A 850 -11.14 -8.97 8.51
CA PRO A 850 -11.65 -7.62 8.20
C PRO A 850 -13.13 -7.61 7.79
N PHE A 851 -13.89 -6.62 8.26
CA PHE A 851 -15.29 -6.37 7.88
C PHE A 851 -15.71 -4.90 8.06
N HIS A 852 -16.86 -4.50 7.48
CA HIS A 852 -17.51 -3.24 7.84
C HIS A 852 -18.25 -3.42 9.17
N PRO A 853 -18.14 -2.50 10.15
CA PRO A 853 -18.87 -2.58 11.42
C PRO A 853 -20.37 -2.83 11.26
N THR A 854 -21.02 -2.16 10.30
CA THR A 854 -22.44 -2.33 9.99
C THR A 854 -22.80 -3.73 9.46
N CYS A 855 -21.85 -4.46 8.87
CA CYS A 855 -22.06 -5.86 8.48
C CYS A 855 -21.96 -6.81 9.68
N LEU A 856 -21.19 -6.46 10.72
CA LEU A 856 -21.16 -7.22 11.96
C LEU A 856 -22.50 -7.09 12.70
N GLU A 857 -23.12 -5.90 12.72
CA GLU A 857 -24.45 -5.72 13.30
C GLU A 857 -25.52 -6.60 12.63
N VAL A 858 -25.52 -6.69 11.29
CA VAL A 858 -26.39 -7.64 10.56
C VAL A 858 -26.15 -9.09 11.02
N TYR A 859 -24.89 -9.48 11.24
CA TYR A 859 -24.55 -10.80 11.79
C TYR A 859 -25.03 -10.97 13.24
N LYS A 860 -24.90 -9.96 14.10
CA LYS A 860 -25.38 -10.00 15.50
C LYS A 860 -26.90 -10.26 15.55
N HIS A 861 -27.69 -9.49 14.82
CA HIS A 861 -29.16 -9.68 14.75
C HIS A 861 -29.54 -11.07 14.20
N ALA A 862 -28.91 -11.51 13.11
CA ALA A 862 -29.17 -12.84 12.53
C ALA A 862 -28.75 -13.99 13.45
N SER A 863 -27.65 -13.83 14.20
CA SER A 863 -27.17 -14.78 15.20
C SER A 863 -28.16 -14.92 16.35
N ARG A 864 -28.66 -13.81 16.91
CA ARG A 864 -29.68 -13.84 17.97
C ARG A 864 -30.94 -14.57 17.51
N LEU A 865 -31.42 -14.30 16.29
CA LEU A 865 -32.58 -15.00 15.71
C LEU A 865 -32.35 -16.51 15.51
N ASN A 866 -31.11 -16.93 15.23
CA ASN A 866 -30.78 -18.32 14.86
C ASN A 866 -30.27 -19.21 16.00
N PHE A 867 -29.70 -18.61 17.05
CA PHE A 867 -29.01 -19.28 18.15
C PHE A 867 -29.48 -18.83 19.55
N ASN A 868 -30.37 -17.82 19.64
CA ASN A 868 -30.72 -17.09 20.87
C ASN A 868 -29.53 -16.41 21.58
N GLN A 869 -28.39 -16.27 20.90
CA GLN A 869 -27.17 -15.63 21.43
C GLN A 869 -26.35 -14.99 20.30
N THR A 870 -25.45 -14.07 20.67
CA THR A 870 -24.54 -13.38 19.74
C THR A 870 -23.23 -14.17 19.59
N SER A 871 -23.18 -15.20 18.74
CA SER A 871 -21.97 -16.03 18.61
C SER A 871 -20.94 -15.43 17.63
N ILE A 872 -20.15 -14.47 18.11
CA ILE A 872 -19.00 -13.95 17.37
C ILE A 872 -17.84 -14.96 17.35
N GLN A 873 -17.71 -15.81 18.38
CA GLN A 873 -16.67 -16.83 18.44
C GLN A 873 -16.78 -17.87 17.31
N ASP A 874 -18.00 -18.29 16.94
CA ASP A 874 -18.20 -19.24 15.85
C ASP A 874 -18.03 -18.62 14.46
N LEU A 875 -18.25 -17.31 14.31
CA LEU A 875 -17.88 -16.55 13.12
C LEU A 875 -16.35 -16.62 12.87
N MET A 876 -15.55 -16.43 13.91
CA MET A 876 -14.09 -16.53 13.80
C MET A 876 -13.65 -17.97 13.49
N LYS A 877 -14.23 -18.99 14.13
CA LYS A 877 -13.96 -20.40 13.80
C LYS A 877 -14.33 -20.75 12.36
N TRP A 878 -15.44 -20.21 11.83
CA TRP A 878 -15.80 -20.37 10.43
C TRP A 878 -14.77 -19.73 9.50
N ARG A 879 -14.35 -18.49 9.78
CA ARG A 879 -13.26 -17.81 9.05
C ARG A 879 -12.00 -18.67 9.05
N ASP A 880 -11.54 -19.12 10.21
CA ASP A 880 -10.36 -19.97 10.36
C ASP A 880 -10.44 -21.27 9.54
N LYS A 881 -11.66 -21.78 9.30
CA LYS A 881 -11.89 -22.98 8.50
C LYS A 881 -11.94 -22.74 6.99
N GLU A 882 -12.53 -21.62 6.56
CA GLU A 882 -12.84 -21.33 5.15
C GLU A 882 -12.00 -20.19 4.54
N SER A 883 -11.06 -19.58 5.27
CA SER A 883 -10.14 -18.54 4.78
C SER A 883 -9.00 -19.08 3.90
N CYS A 884 -9.32 -19.91 2.91
CA CYS A 884 -8.38 -20.30 1.86
C CYS A 884 -8.98 -20.01 0.46
N TYR A 885 -8.10 -19.76 -0.52
CA TYR A 885 -8.48 -19.27 -1.85
C TYR A 885 -9.60 -20.07 -2.54
N LYS A 886 -9.67 -21.39 -2.27
CA LYS A 886 -10.72 -22.26 -2.81
C LYS A 886 -12.11 -21.89 -2.25
N TYR A 887 -12.23 -21.77 -0.93
CA TYR A 887 -13.52 -21.56 -0.27
C TYR A 887 -14.06 -20.15 -0.48
N ASP A 888 -13.17 -19.15 -0.62
CA ASP A 888 -13.52 -17.78 -1.02
C ASP A 888 -14.22 -17.77 -2.40
N THR A 889 -13.69 -18.50 -3.39
CA THR A 889 -14.34 -18.65 -4.70
C THR A 889 -15.62 -19.50 -4.68
N ASP A 890 -15.74 -20.44 -3.74
CA ASP A 890 -16.91 -21.33 -3.59
C ASP A 890 -18.06 -20.67 -2.78
N PHE A 891 -17.88 -19.49 -2.18
CA PHE A 891 -18.93 -18.81 -1.42
C PHE A 891 -20.00 -18.19 -2.35
N PRO A 892 -21.31 -18.45 -2.16
CA PRO A 892 -22.39 -18.10 -3.09
C PRO A 892 -22.82 -16.62 -3.04
N ARG A 893 -21.85 -15.70 -3.12
CA ARG A 893 -22.09 -14.24 -3.18
C ARG A 893 -23.07 -13.85 -4.29
N ASP A 894 -23.82 -12.79 -4.04
CA ASP A 894 -24.72 -12.18 -5.03
C ASP A 894 -23.99 -11.82 -6.35
N ARG A 895 -24.73 -11.92 -7.46
CA ARG A 895 -24.20 -11.68 -8.81
C ARG A 895 -23.67 -10.25 -8.99
N ALA A 896 -24.30 -9.24 -8.38
CA ALA A 896 -23.85 -7.86 -8.45
C ALA A 896 -22.49 -7.68 -7.76
N VAL A 897 -22.28 -8.31 -6.60
CA VAL A 897 -20.97 -8.32 -5.90
C VAL A 897 -19.91 -8.95 -6.79
N ARG A 898 -20.17 -10.13 -7.37
CA ARG A 898 -19.23 -10.80 -8.29
C ARG A 898 -18.99 -10.04 -9.61
N HIS A 899 -19.92 -9.18 -10.01
CA HIS A 899 -19.76 -8.32 -11.19
C HIS A 899 -18.88 -7.10 -10.88
N CYS A 900 -18.99 -6.54 -9.67
CA CYS A 900 -18.20 -5.39 -9.24
C CYS A 900 -16.82 -5.79 -8.70
N SER A 901 -16.69 -6.99 -8.13
CA SER A 901 -15.45 -7.56 -7.60
C SER A 901 -14.60 -8.14 -8.74
N GLU A 902 -13.83 -7.27 -9.40
CA GLU A 902 -12.69 -7.69 -10.21
C GLU A 902 -11.40 -7.68 -9.33
N GLN A 903 -10.23 -7.43 -9.94
CA GLN A 903 -9.01 -7.11 -9.20
C GLN A 903 -9.03 -5.66 -8.63
N TRP A 904 -10.07 -4.87 -8.93
CA TRP A 904 -10.50 -3.68 -8.18
C TRP A 904 -12.03 -3.68 -8.07
N TRP A 905 -12.61 -2.84 -7.21
CA TRP A 905 -14.06 -2.58 -7.23
C TRP A 905 -14.50 -1.76 -8.46
N SER A 906 -15.48 -2.26 -9.21
CA SER A 906 -16.09 -1.58 -10.36
C SER A 906 -17.39 -0.87 -9.95
N HIS A 907 -17.44 0.45 -10.13
CA HIS A 907 -18.61 1.28 -9.86
C HIS A 907 -19.59 1.23 -11.05
N SER A 908 -20.27 0.10 -11.22
CA SER A 908 -21.23 -0.11 -12.31
C SER A 908 -22.56 0.63 -12.03
N PRO A 909 -23.15 1.34 -13.03
CA PRO A 909 -24.46 1.95 -12.85
C PRO A 909 -25.55 0.92 -12.48
N GLY A 910 -26.38 1.24 -11.49
CA GLY A 910 -27.40 0.34 -10.95
C GLY A 910 -26.91 -0.62 -9.85
N THR A 911 -25.63 -0.54 -9.43
CA THR A 911 -25.08 -1.29 -8.29
C THR A 911 -24.73 -0.40 -7.09
N GLU A 912 -25.13 0.87 -7.09
CA GLU A 912 -24.87 1.86 -6.03
C GLU A 912 -25.35 1.37 -4.66
N TRP A 913 -26.49 0.66 -4.65
CA TRP A 913 -27.07 0.06 -3.46
C TRP A 913 -26.14 -0.93 -2.73
N LEU A 914 -25.11 -1.49 -3.39
CA LEU A 914 -24.09 -2.32 -2.72
C LEU A 914 -23.26 -1.54 -1.70
N ALA A 915 -23.12 -0.23 -1.88
CA ALA A 915 -22.40 0.68 -0.97
C ALA A 915 -23.32 1.39 0.03
N ALA A 916 -24.65 1.20 -0.06
CA ALA A 916 -25.57 1.85 0.86
C ALA A 916 -25.51 1.22 2.26
N ASN A 917 -25.49 2.05 3.31
CA ASN A 917 -25.39 1.61 4.70
C ASN A 917 -26.59 0.70 5.06
N PRO A 918 -26.34 -0.54 5.55
CA PRO A 918 -27.42 -1.48 5.83
C PRO A 918 -28.10 -1.24 7.18
N VAL A 919 -27.49 -0.48 8.10
CA VAL A 919 -28.05 -0.22 9.44
C VAL A 919 -28.77 1.12 9.46
N PHE A 920 -28.08 2.18 9.08
CA PHE A 920 -28.57 3.56 9.14
C PHE A 920 -29.23 3.95 7.81
N ILE A 921 -30.55 3.80 7.73
CA ILE A 921 -31.33 3.95 6.49
C ILE A 921 -32.24 5.18 6.62
N PRO A 922 -31.87 6.36 6.07
CA PRO A 922 -32.56 7.63 6.37
C PRO A 922 -34.07 7.64 6.04
N ALA A 923 -34.49 6.91 5.01
CA ALA A 923 -35.89 6.82 4.63
C ALA A 923 -36.73 5.88 5.51
N LEU A 924 -36.11 4.95 6.26
CA LEU A 924 -36.84 3.88 6.96
C LEU A 924 -37.72 4.40 8.13
N PRO A 925 -37.24 5.30 9.03
CA PRO A 925 -38.07 5.87 10.09
C PRO A 925 -39.34 6.55 9.58
N SER A 926 -39.24 7.29 8.46
CA SER A 926 -40.40 7.97 7.84
C SER A 926 -41.51 7.00 7.40
N ILE A 927 -41.13 5.78 6.98
CA ILE A 927 -42.10 4.74 6.60
C ILE A 927 -42.79 4.17 7.84
N PHE A 928 -42.06 3.88 8.92
CA PHE A 928 -42.65 3.42 10.18
C PHE A 928 -43.57 4.48 10.81
N GLN A 929 -43.17 5.76 10.79
CA GLN A 929 -44.02 6.87 11.20
C GLN A 929 -45.31 6.93 10.36
N SER A 930 -45.22 6.80 9.03
CA SER A 930 -46.40 6.78 8.15
C SER A 930 -47.34 5.58 8.34
N ALA A 931 -46.82 4.46 8.87
CA ALA A 931 -47.58 3.26 9.20
C ALA A 931 -48.14 3.27 10.64
N THR A 932 -47.74 4.22 11.47
CA THR A 932 -48.19 4.32 12.87
C THR A 932 -49.56 4.98 12.92
N THR A 933 -50.56 4.27 13.42
CA THR A 933 -51.95 4.71 13.44
C THR A 933 -52.35 5.24 14.81
N THR A 934 -53.09 6.36 14.85
CA THR A 934 -53.64 6.95 16.09
C THR A 934 -54.88 6.24 16.63
N ASN A 935 -55.30 5.12 16.02
CA ASN A 935 -56.53 4.40 16.38
C ASN A 935 -56.28 3.41 17.54
N PRO A 936 -56.85 3.64 18.73
CA PRO A 936 -56.63 2.79 19.91
C PRO A 936 -57.30 1.40 19.82
N HIS A 937 -58.09 1.13 18.77
CA HIS A 937 -58.77 -0.16 18.56
C HIS A 937 -58.12 -1.02 17.46
N LEU A 938 -56.90 -0.70 17.03
CA LEU A 938 -56.14 -1.55 16.12
C LEU A 938 -55.79 -2.89 16.80
N SER A 939 -56.09 -4.00 16.13
CA SER A 939 -55.79 -5.36 16.58
C SER A 939 -55.26 -6.17 15.42
N LEU A 940 -54.53 -7.25 15.69
CA LEU A 940 -54.10 -8.19 14.64
C LEU A 940 -55.30 -8.81 13.90
N SER A 941 -56.47 -8.92 14.54
CA SER A 941 -57.71 -9.37 13.88
C SER A 941 -58.44 -8.29 13.08
N SER A 942 -57.99 -7.02 13.11
CA SER A 942 -58.61 -5.93 12.35
C SER A 942 -58.42 -6.12 10.84
N PRO A 943 -59.39 -5.74 10.00
CA PRO A 943 -59.26 -5.83 8.55
C PRO A 943 -58.21 -4.84 8.03
N ALA A 944 -57.32 -5.33 7.17
CA ALA A 944 -56.24 -4.55 6.56
C ALA A 944 -56.73 -3.59 5.44
N PHE A 945 -57.90 -3.83 4.85
CA PHE A 945 -58.43 -3.00 3.77
C PHE A 945 -59.70 -2.25 4.19
N PRO A 946 -59.88 -0.97 3.80
CA PRO A 946 -61.11 -0.23 4.09
C PRO A 946 -62.35 -0.96 3.59
N THR A 947 -63.32 -1.18 4.48
CA THR A 947 -64.60 -1.79 4.13
C THR A 947 -65.37 -0.85 3.21
N ARG A 948 -65.43 -1.15 1.91
CA ARG A 948 -66.18 -0.32 0.95
C ARG A 948 -67.65 -0.20 1.41
N PRO A 949 -68.20 1.01 1.57
CA PRO A 949 -69.62 1.17 1.84
C PRO A 949 -70.44 0.58 0.69
N SER A 950 -71.47 -0.18 1.06
CA SER A 950 -72.31 -0.94 0.14
C SER A 950 -73.21 -0.02 -0.70
N LYS A 951 -72.66 0.56 -1.77
CA LYS A 951 -73.48 1.17 -2.83
C LYS A 951 -74.42 0.08 -3.39
N PRO A 952 -75.75 0.27 -3.33
CA PRO A 952 -76.68 -0.66 -3.97
C PRO A 952 -76.43 -0.60 -5.48
N HIS A 953 -76.16 -1.74 -6.10
CA HIS A 953 -76.02 -1.82 -7.56
C HIS A 953 -76.90 -2.94 -8.14
N PRO A 954 -77.33 -2.80 -9.41
CA PRO A 954 -78.55 -3.46 -9.87
C PRO A 954 -78.39 -4.97 -10.01
N ARG A 955 -79.46 -5.71 -9.69
CA ARG A 955 -79.55 -7.15 -9.96
C ARG A 955 -79.26 -7.45 -11.43
N ARG A 956 -78.23 -8.25 -11.73
CA ARG A 956 -78.12 -8.90 -13.04
C ARG A 956 -77.56 -10.33 -12.99
N SER A 957 -78.37 -11.22 -13.58
CA SER A 957 -78.07 -12.54 -14.16
C SER A 957 -77.23 -13.53 -13.35
N SER A 958 -77.91 -14.56 -12.84
CA SER A 958 -77.33 -15.83 -12.44
C SER A 958 -76.75 -16.60 -13.65
N ARG A 959 -75.43 -16.58 -13.82
CA ARG A 959 -74.71 -17.57 -14.64
C ARG A 959 -73.47 -18.05 -13.90
N ASN A 960 -73.43 -19.36 -13.68
CA ASN A 960 -72.32 -20.16 -13.16
C ASN A 960 -71.78 -19.75 -11.78
N ASN A 961 -72.63 -19.85 -10.75
CA ASN A 961 -72.16 -20.01 -9.39
C ASN A 961 -71.46 -21.38 -9.23
N SER A 962 -70.14 -21.42 -9.45
CA SER A 962 -69.31 -22.17 -8.53
C SER A 962 -69.30 -21.37 -7.23
N PRO A 963 -69.96 -21.81 -6.14
CA PRO A 963 -69.80 -21.15 -4.86
C PRO A 963 -68.34 -21.35 -4.45
N ASP A 964 -67.60 -20.25 -4.37
CA ASP A 964 -66.20 -20.23 -3.93
C ASP A 964 -66.08 -21.06 -2.63
N PRO A 965 -65.37 -22.21 -2.66
CA PRO A 965 -65.42 -23.17 -1.57
C PRO A 965 -64.82 -22.61 -0.28
N PHE A 966 -63.92 -21.63 -0.40
CA PHE A 966 -63.27 -20.97 0.73
C PHE A 966 -64.21 -20.03 1.50
N LEU A 967 -65.33 -19.57 0.90
CA LEU A 967 -66.37 -18.79 1.60
C LEU A 967 -67.09 -19.58 2.70
N LYS A 968 -66.86 -20.90 2.81
CA LYS A 968 -67.39 -21.75 3.89
C LYS A 968 -66.46 -21.83 5.11
N LEU A 969 -65.24 -21.30 5.00
CA LEU A 969 -64.25 -21.32 6.07
C LEU A 969 -64.35 -20.02 6.90
N SER A 970 -64.00 -20.08 8.19
CA SER A 970 -63.82 -18.87 9.00
C SER A 970 -62.64 -18.04 8.49
N GLN A 971 -62.61 -16.74 8.78
CA GLN A 971 -61.49 -15.87 8.40
C GLN A 971 -60.15 -16.39 8.94
N GLU A 972 -60.14 -16.95 10.15
CA GLU A 972 -58.95 -17.56 10.77
C GLU A 972 -58.38 -18.71 9.92
N LEU A 973 -59.25 -19.61 9.42
CA LEU A 973 -58.83 -20.70 8.54
C LEU A 973 -58.41 -20.21 7.15
N GLN A 974 -59.00 -19.11 6.67
CA GLN A 974 -58.58 -18.47 5.42
C GLN A 974 -57.19 -17.84 5.55
N ASP A 975 -56.94 -17.08 6.62
CA ASP A 975 -55.66 -16.45 6.92
C ASP A 975 -54.57 -17.50 7.18
N GLU A 976 -54.90 -18.61 7.84
CA GLU A 976 -53.98 -19.72 8.07
C GLU A 976 -53.58 -20.44 6.77
N ILE A 977 -54.55 -20.73 5.88
CA ILE A 977 -54.27 -21.30 4.53
C ILE A 977 -53.33 -20.39 3.74
N ILE A 978 -53.55 -19.08 3.78
CA ILE A 978 -52.71 -18.10 3.09
C ILE A 978 -51.31 -18.02 3.72
N SER A 979 -51.17 -18.23 5.03
CA SER A 979 -49.85 -18.15 5.69
C SER A 979 -48.83 -19.20 5.22
N TYR A 980 -49.27 -20.25 4.51
CA TYR A 980 -48.39 -21.23 3.85
C TYR A 980 -48.04 -20.87 2.39
N LEU A 981 -48.51 -19.74 1.86
CA LEU A 981 -48.36 -19.35 0.47
C LEU A 981 -47.46 -18.11 0.33
N PRO A 982 -46.53 -18.07 -0.64
CA PRO A 982 -45.71 -16.90 -0.89
C PRO A 982 -46.56 -15.74 -1.42
N SER A 983 -46.15 -14.51 -1.15
CA SER A 983 -46.88 -13.27 -1.47
C SER A 983 -47.41 -13.17 -2.92
N LYS A 984 -46.70 -13.77 -3.90
CA LYS A 984 -47.13 -13.88 -5.30
C LYS A 984 -48.35 -14.78 -5.51
N ASP A 985 -48.42 -15.90 -4.82
CA ASP A 985 -49.53 -16.85 -4.91
C ASP A 985 -50.73 -16.33 -4.13
N VAL A 986 -50.49 -15.66 -2.99
CA VAL A 986 -51.50 -14.88 -2.27
C VAL A 986 -52.14 -13.86 -3.22
N ALA A 987 -51.35 -13.02 -3.88
CA ALA A 987 -51.86 -12.04 -4.84
C ALA A 987 -52.66 -12.68 -5.99
N SER A 988 -52.23 -13.85 -6.47
CA SER A 988 -52.93 -14.60 -7.52
C SER A 988 -54.29 -15.14 -7.03
N ILE A 989 -54.36 -15.67 -5.81
CA ILE A 989 -55.59 -16.17 -5.20
C ILE A 989 -56.63 -15.05 -4.99
N ARG A 990 -56.21 -13.84 -4.60
CA ARG A 990 -57.10 -12.66 -4.48
C ARG A 990 -57.83 -12.29 -5.77
N LEU A 991 -57.25 -12.62 -6.92
CA LEU A 991 -57.85 -12.34 -8.23
C LEU A 991 -58.88 -13.41 -8.65
N VAL A 992 -58.82 -14.61 -8.04
CA VAL A 992 -59.60 -15.79 -8.45
C VAL A 992 -60.71 -16.13 -7.43
N SER A 993 -60.49 -15.88 -6.14
CA SER A 993 -61.42 -16.19 -5.05
C SER A 993 -61.85 -14.92 -4.30
N ARG A 994 -63.13 -14.86 -3.93
CA ARG A 994 -63.73 -13.73 -3.21
C ARG A 994 -63.58 -13.84 -1.70
N ALA A 995 -63.39 -15.05 -1.17
CA ALA A 995 -63.10 -15.27 0.24
C ALA A 995 -61.90 -14.42 0.68
N PHE A 996 -60.82 -14.50 -0.09
CA PHE A 996 -59.54 -13.82 0.13
C PHE A 996 -59.53 -12.34 -0.35
N SER A 997 -60.68 -11.67 -0.37
CA SER A 997 -60.76 -10.24 -0.71
C SER A 997 -60.38 -9.32 0.46
N GLN A 998 -60.55 -9.80 1.69
CA GLN A 998 -60.18 -9.15 2.96
C GLN A 998 -59.17 -10.02 3.72
N PHE A 999 -58.20 -9.39 4.36
CA PHE A 999 -57.19 -10.02 5.22
C PHE A 999 -57.12 -9.30 6.56
N SER A 1000 -56.66 -10.00 7.58
CA SER A 1000 -56.33 -9.42 8.87
C SER A 1000 -54.96 -8.71 8.87
N GLN A 1001 -54.76 -7.78 9.81
CA GLN A 1001 -53.45 -7.19 10.10
C GLN A 1001 -52.42 -8.26 10.53
N GLY A 1002 -52.87 -9.32 11.20
CA GLY A 1002 -52.06 -10.46 11.63
C GLY A 1002 -51.48 -11.28 10.47
N PHE A 1003 -52.16 -11.34 9.32
CA PHE A 1003 -51.57 -11.91 8.11
C PHE A 1003 -50.35 -11.10 7.63
N PHE A 1004 -50.46 -9.76 7.56
CA PHE A 1004 -49.34 -8.91 7.13
C PHE A 1004 -48.19 -8.90 8.12
N TYR A 1005 -48.47 -8.98 9.43
CA TYR A 1005 -47.44 -9.22 10.44
C TYR A 1005 -46.69 -10.54 10.19
N LYS A 1006 -47.40 -11.67 10.05
CA LYS A 1006 -46.80 -12.97 9.72
C LYS A 1006 -45.95 -12.89 8.44
N LEU A 1007 -46.45 -12.22 7.40
CA LEU A 1007 -45.79 -12.09 6.10
C LEU A 1007 -44.50 -11.28 6.17
N ILE A 1008 -44.48 -10.17 6.93
CA ILE A 1008 -43.26 -9.37 7.14
C ILE A 1008 -42.21 -10.19 7.91
N VAL A 1009 -42.61 -10.87 9.00
CA VAL A 1009 -41.67 -11.67 9.79
C VAL A 1009 -41.13 -12.87 9.01
N SER A 1010 -41.88 -13.45 8.06
CA SER A 1010 -41.44 -14.60 7.26
C SER A 1010 -40.69 -14.25 5.97
N GLU A 1011 -41.12 -13.23 5.21
CA GLU A 1011 -40.47 -12.83 3.95
C GLU A 1011 -39.40 -11.73 4.14
N MET A 1012 -39.39 -11.02 5.28
CA MET A 1012 -38.45 -9.92 5.58
C MET A 1012 -37.75 -10.08 6.96
N PRO A 1013 -37.08 -11.23 7.24
CA PRO A 1013 -36.39 -11.49 8.51
C PRO A 1013 -35.13 -10.62 8.72
N TRP A 1014 -34.87 -9.65 7.84
CA TRP A 1014 -33.85 -8.60 8.00
C TRP A 1014 -34.43 -7.28 8.52
N LEU A 1015 -35.74 -7.19 8.74
CA LEU A 1015 -36.40 -6.01 9.33
C LEU A 1015 -36.49 -6.17 10.85
N TRP A 1016 -35.32 -6.21 11.49
CA TRP A 1016 -35.16 -6.58 12.89
C TRP A 1016 -35.75 -5.57 13.88
N GLU A 1017 -35.96 -4.32 13.48
CA GLU A 1017 -36.55 -3.25 14.30
C GLU A 1017 -37.95 -3.60 14.85
N ILE A 1018 -38.60 -4.64 14.31
CA ILE A 1018 -39.89 -5.17 14.77
C ILE A 1018 -39.77 -6.08 16.02
N TYR A 1019 -38.66 -6.81 16.17
CA TYR A 1019 -38.54 -7.91 17.14
C TYR A 1019 -37.21 -7.97 17.90
N ASP A 1020 -36.20 -7.22 17.48
CA ASP A 1020 -34.95 -7.03 18.20
C ASP A 1020 -34.69 -5.53 18.36
N SER A 1021 -34.85 -5.05 19.58
CA SER A 1021 -34.63 -3.65 19.98
C SER A 1021 -33.22 -3.38 20.50
N THR A 1022 -32.27 -4.30 20.29
CA THR A 1022 -30.87 -4.08 20.69
C THR A 1022 -30.28 -2.95 19.84
N PRO A 1023 -29.74 -1.87 20.45
CA PRO A 1023 -29.11 -0.80 19.70
C PRO A 1023 -27.82 -1.28 18.99
N PRO A 1024 -27.42 -0.68 17.86
CA PRO A 1024 -26.14 -0.95 17.23
C PRO A 1024 -24.97 -0.59 18.14
N SER A 1025 -23.85 -1.30 18.00
CA SER A 1025 -22.59 -0.96 18.67
C SER A 1025 -22.11 0.45 18.33
N PHE A 1026 -21.45 1.11 19.29
CA PHE A 1026 -20.74 2.37 19.08
C PHE A 1026 -19.83 2.32 17.84
N TRP A 1027 -19.11 1.22 17.64
CA TRP A 1027 -18.21 0.99 16.50
C TRP A 1027 -18.91 1.04 15.13
N ALA A 1028 -20.24 0.88 15.08
CA ALA A 1028 -21.02 1.04 13.85
C ALA A 1028 -21.53 2.47 13.63
N THR A 1029 -21.57 3.31 14.67
CA THR A 1029 -22.11 4.68 14.58
C THR A 1029 -21.11 5.72 14.06
N VAL A 1030 -19.82 5.41 14.05
CA VAL A 1030 -18.72 6.34 13.69
C VAL A 1030 -17.84 5.77 12.57
N SER A 1031 -17.12 6.64 11.86
CA SER A 1031 -16.10 6.25 10.87
C SER A 1031 -14.69 6.26 11.46
N GLY A 1032 -13.69 5.75 10.71
CA GLY A 1032 -12.29 5.85 11.10
C GLY A 1032 -11.82 7.30 11.13
N ALA A 1033 -12.20 8.10 10.12
CA ALA A 1033 -11.90 9.53 10.05
C ALA A 1033 -12.47 10.33 11.27
N ASP A 1034 -13.67 9.98 11.75
CA ASP A 1034 -14.25 10.60 12.95
C ASP A 1034 -13.38 10.33 14.19
N LEU A 1035 -12.87 9.09 14.34
CA LEU A 1035 -11.99 8.70 15.44
C LEU A 1035 -10.58 9.30 15.33
N GLU A 1036 -9.97 9.33 14.14
CA GLU A 1036 -8.70 10.01 13.90
C GLU A 1036 -8.79 11.50 14.27
N SER A 1037 -9.88 12.16 13.89
CA SER A 1037 -10.12 13.56 14.27
C SER A 1037 -10.31 13.73 15.78
N ARG A 1038 -10.94 12.77 16.48
CA ARG A 1038 -11.06 12.81 17.95
C ARG A 1038 -9.71 12.61 18.63
N GLU A 1039 -8.92 11.60 18.24
CA GLU A 1039 -7.60 11.37 18.85
C GLU A 1039 -6.63 12.53 18.59
N LYS A 1040 -6.74 13.19 17.43
CA LYS A 1040 -6.03 14.44 17.16
C LYS A 1040 -6.44 15.55 18.14
N ARG A 1041 -7.75 15.82 18.30
CA ARG A 1041 -8.25 16.80 19.29
C ARG A 1041 -7.79 16.46 20.72
N ARG A 1042 -7.86 15.18 21.11
CA ARG A 1042 -7.41 14.70 22.43
C ARG A 1042 -5.93 14.96 22.65
N LYS A 1043 -5.10 14.73 21.62
CA LYS A 1043 -3.67 15.02 21.68
C LYS A 1043 -3.39 16.53 21.79
N GLU A 1044 -4.05 17.35 20.99
CA GLU A 1044 -3.93 18.81 21.03
C GLU A 1044 -4.37 19.37 22.40
N HIS A 1045 -5.47 18.86 22.97
CA HIS A 1045 -5.93 19.17 24.33
C HIS A 1045 -4.89 18.78 25.39
N ASN A 1046 -4.33 17.58 25.32
CA ASN A 1046 -3.30 17.13 26.26
C ASN A 1046 -2.00 17.93 26.15
N GLU A 1047 -1.58 18.32 24.95
CA GLU A 1047 -0.42 19.20 24.73
C GLU A 1047 -0.67 20.61 25.30
N GLN A 1048 -1.88 21.15 25.11
CA GLN A 1048 -2.32 22.42 25.72
C GLN A 1048 -2.36 22.34 27.26
N LEU A 1049 -2.92 21.28 27.84
CA LEU A 1049 -2.95 21.06 29.29
C LEU A 1049 -1.54 20.95 29.89
N VAL A 1050 -0.61 20.25 29.23
CA VAL A 1050 0.78 20.15 29.69
C VAL A 1050 1.48 21.51 29.64
N ALA A 1051 1.28 22.30 28.58
CA ALA A 1051 1.81 23.66 28.49
C ALA A 1051 1.21 24.58 29.57
N LEU A 1052 -0.10 24.49 29.81
CA LEU A 1052 -0.79 25.30 30.81
C LEU A 1052 -0.38 24.93 32.25
N ARG A 1053 -0.17 23.63 32.54
CA ARG A 1053 0.41 23.14 33.81
C ARG A 1053 1.76 23.79 34.10
N SER A 1054 2.66 23.83 33.12
CA SER A 1054 3.97 24.48 33.27
C SER A 1054 3.83 25.98 33.51
N LEU A 1055 2.99 26.67 32.73
CA LEU A 1055 2.80 28.12 32.84
C LEU A 1055 2.20 28.52 34.21
N ILE A 1056 1.17 27.81 34.68
CA ILE A 1056 0.54 28.08 35.99
C ILE A 1056 1.50 27.75 37.14
N TRP A 1057 2.31 26.70 37.03
CA TRP A 1057 3.32 26.37 38.05
C TRP A 1057 4.42 27.43 38.17
N GLU A 1058 4.80 28.07 37.06
CA GLU A 1058 5.86 29.10 37.04
C GLU A 1058 5.35 30.49 37.44
N GLU A 1059 4.18 30.90 36.95
CA GLU A 1059 3.64 32.26 37.17
C GLU A 1059 2.69 32.37 38.39
N LEU A 1060 1.94 31.31 38.73
CA LEU A 1060 0.90 31.32 39.77
C LEU A 1060 0.91 30.04 40.65
N PRO A 1061 2.04 29.72 41.33
CA PRO A 1061 2.19 28.48 42.08
C PRO A 1061 1.19 28.31 43.24
N GLU A 1062 0.67 29.41 43.79
CA GLU A 1062 -0.30 29.39 44.90
C GLU A 1062 -1.68 28.85 44.47
N LEU A 1063 -2.03 28.98 43.18
CA LEU A 1063 -3.31 28.51 42.61
C LEU A 1063 -3.20 27.17 41.90
N TYR A 1064 -1.99 26.61 41.77
CA TYR A 1064 -1.76 25.39 41.00
C TYR A 1064 -2.53 24.17 41.53
N ASP A 1065 -2.60 23.99 42.85
CA ASP A 1065 -3.31 22.85 43.44
C ASP A 1065 -4.84 22.98 43.28
N GLU A 1066 -5.39 24.21 43.29
CA GLU A 1066 -6.81 24.46 43.01
C GLU A 1066 -7.14 24.28 41.53
N TRP A 1067 -6.33 24.84 40.62
CA TRP A 1067 -6.48 24.65 39.19
C TRP A 1067 -6.37 23.18 38.79
N LYS A 1068 -5.44 22.44 39.39
CA LYS A 1068 -5.25 20.99 39.16
C LYS A 1068 -6.43 20.16 39.69
N ALA A 1069 -7.13 20.61 40.72
CA ALA A 1069 -8.38 20.00 41.16
C ALA A 1069 -9.57 20.31 40.21
N ALA A 1070 -9.48 21.41 39.45
CA ALA A 1070 -10.45 21.85 38.45
C ALA A 1070 -9.99 21.61 36.99
N GLU A 1071 -9.07 20.66 36.76
CA GLU A 1071 -8.42 20.48 35.46
C GLU A 1071 -9.43 20.17 34.33
N PRO A 1072 -9.36 20.86 33.16
CA PRO A 1072 -10.29 20.63 32.05
C PRO A 1072 -10.26 19.20 31.51
N VAL A 1073 -11.31 18.43 31.80
CA VAL A 1073 -11.52 17.09 31.24
C VAL A 1073 -11.77 17.20 29.73
N PHE A 1074 -11.08 16.38 28.94
CA PHE A 1074 -11.32 16.30 27.50
C PHE A 1074 -12.73 15.75 27.23
N ASP A 1075 -13.51 16.45 26.40
CA ASP A 1075 -14.82 15.95 25.97
C ASP A 1075 -14.65 14.73 25.04
N GLU A 1076 -15.07 13.57 25.52
CA GLU A 1076 -15.01 12.31 24.78
C GLU A 1076 -16.06 12.20 23.65
N SER A 1077 -16.98 13.17 23.57
CA SER A 1077 -18.04 13.18 22.58
C SER A 1077 -17.54 13.23 21.13
N ILE A 1078 -18.32 12.59 20.26
CA ILE A 1078 -18.13 12.60 18.80
C ILE A 1078 -19.38 13.19 18.18
N ASP A 1079 -19.27 14.46 17.79
CA ASP A 1079 -20.27 15.11 16.95
C ASP A 1079 -20.48 14.31 15.65
N GLY A 1080 -21.74 14.08 15.31
CA GLY A 1080 -22.11 13.39 14.10
C GLY A 1080 -22.14 11.86 14.17
N ALA A 1081 -22.09 11.22 15.35
CA ALA A 1081 -22.40 9.79 15.46
C ALA A 1081 -23.77 9.44 14.85
N LEU A 1082 -23.83 8.36 14.06
CA LEU A 1082 -25.03 7.95 13.32
C LEU A 1082 -26.15 7.44 14.24
N LYS A 1083 -27.38 7.81 13.90
CA LYS A 1083 -28.63 7.45 14.59
C LYS A 1083 -29.52 6.63 13.67
N THR A 1084 -30.16 5.60 14.20
CA THR A 1084 -31.09 4.73 13.46
C THR A 1084 -32.47 5.38 13.31
N GLY A 1085 -32.83 6.30 14.21
CA GLY A 1085 -34.19 6.87 14.29
C GLY A 1085 -35.19 5.94 15.00
N PHE A 1086 -34.70 4.94 15.72
CA PHE A 1086 -35.47 3.95 16.48
C PHE A 1086 -34.95 3.78 17.92
N GLU A 1087 -34.20 4.75 18.43
CA GLU A 1087 -33.57 4.73 19.76
C GLU A 1087 -34.59 4.60 20.90
N ASP A 1088 -35.77 5.22 20.76
CA ASP A 1088 -36.88 5.14 21.72
C ASP A 1088 -37.71 3.83 21.58
N GLY A 1089 -37.34 2.95 20.63
CA GLY A 1089 -38.07 1.74 20.29
C GLY A 1089 -39.34 1.98 19.46
N ILE A 1090 -39.98 0.89 19.00
CA ILE A 1090 -41.19 0.93 18.16
C ILE A 1090 -42.38 0.33 18.92
N ASP A 1091 -43.47 1.08 19.07
CA ASP A 1091 -44.74 0.55 19.59
C ASP A 1091 -45.47 -0.26 18.50
N THR A 1092 -45.07 -1.52 18.37
CA THR A 1092 -45.63 -2.50 17.42
C THR A 1092 -47.14 -2.71 17.55
N LYS A 1093 -47.79 -2.28 18.65
CA LYS A 1093 -49.24 -2.38 18.84
C LYS A 1093 -50.02 -1.30 18.08
N LYS A 1094 -49.38 -0.17 17.72
CA LYS A 1094 -49.97 0.94 16.96
C LYS A 1094 -49.70 0.87 15.45
N LEU A 1095 -48.99 -0.17 15.00
CA LEU A 1095 -48.49 -0.29 13.64
C LEU A 1095 -49.52 -0.92 12.70
N ASP A 1096 -49.85 -0.25 11.59
CA ASP A 1096 -50.59 -0.85 10.48
C ASP A 1096 -49.60 -1.64 9.60
N TRP A 1097 -49.61 -2.97 9.79
CA TRP A 1097 -48.73 -3.91 9.10
C TRP A 1097 -48.95 -3.92 7.58
N TYR A 1098 -50.16 -3.62 7.11
CA TYR A 1098 -50.43 -3.49 5.69
C TYR A 1098 -49.82 -2.21 5.10
N GLN A 1099 -49.95 -1.07 5.79
CA GLN A 1099 -49.28 0.17 5.36
C GLN A 1099 -47.76 0.05 5.41
N LEU A 1100 -47.20 -0.62 6.43
CA LEU A 1100 -45.76 -0.90 6.49
C LEU A 1100 -45.30 -1.76 5.29
N TYR A 1101 -45.98 -2.89 5.04
CA TYR A 1101 -45.66 -3.77 3.90
C TYR A 1101 -45.74 -3.03 2.57
N LEU A 1102 -46.78 -2.19 2.37
CA LEU A 1102 -46.91 -1.33 1.20
C LEU A 1102 -45.77 -0.31 1.11
N GLY A 1103 -45.47 0.39 2.19
CA GLY A 1103 -44.43 1.42 2.26
C GLY A 1103 -43.06 0.87 1.87
N ILE A 1104 -42.69 -0.29 2.41
CA ILE A 1104 -41.45 -1.00 2.08
C ILE A 1104 -41.46 -1.46 0.61
N THR A 1105 -42.51 -2.17 0.18
CA THR A 1105 -42.62 -2.67 -1.22
C THR A 1105 -42.60 -1.55 -2.25
N LYS A 1106 -43.17 -0.38 -1.91
CA LYS A 1106 -43.17 0.82 -2.74
C LYS A 1106 -41.79 1.49 -2.72
N GLY A 1107 -41.17 1.65 -1.55
CA GLY A 1107 -39.84 2.20 -1.37
C GLY A 1107 -38.73 1.42 -2.10
N PHE A 1108 -38.83 0.09 -2.19
CA PHE A 1108 -37.97 -0.73 -3.04
C PHE A 1108 -38.15 -0.41 -4.54
N LYS A 1109 -39.39 -0.34 -5.03
CA LYS A 1109 -39.67 -0.01 -6.44
C LYS A 1109 -39.24 1.39 -6.85
N GLU A 1110 -39.26 2.32 -5.90
CA GLU A 1110 -38.87 3.72 -6.08
C GLU A 1110 -37.38 3.97 -5.77
N GLY A 1111 -36.62 2.94 -5.39
CA GLY A 1111 -35.18 3.05 -5.12
C GLY A 1111 -34.80 3.86 -3.88
N ARG A 1112 -35.75 4.17 -2.98
CA ARG A 1112 -35.49 4.96 -1.75
C ARG A 1112 -34.92 4.13 -0.60
N LEU A 1113 -34.96 2.80 -0.70
CA LEU A 1113 -34.55 1.88 0.36
C LEU A 1113 -33.29 1.08 -0.01
N LYS A 1114 -32.28 1.75 -0.59
CA LYS A 1114 -31.03 1.10 -1.05
C LYS A 1114 -30.28 0.40 0.08
N GLY A 1115 -30.21 1.03 1.26
CA GLY A 1115 -29.61 0.42 2.45
C GLY A 1115 -30.35 -0.86 2.89
N LEU A 1116 -31.69 -0.86 2.80
CA LEU A 1116 -32.51 -2.04 3.11
C LEU A 1116 -32.33 -3.16 2.09
N GLN A 1117 -32.16 -2.82 0.82
CA GLN A 1117 -31.80 -3.76 -0.25
C GLN A 1117 -30.40 -4.35 -0.03
N ASN A 1118 -29.45 -3.53 0.44
CA ASN A 1118 -28.13 -4.02 0.82
C ASN A 1118 -28.20 -4.95 2.04
N ARG A 1119 -29.04 -4.59 3.02
CA ARG A 1119 -29.31 -5.38 4.23
C ARG A 1119 -29.88 -6.76 3.86
N GLU A 1120 -30.90 -6.84 2.99
CA GLU A 1120 -31.44 -8.11 2.48
C GLU A 1120 -30.35 -9.00 1.86
N ARG A 1121 -29.46 -8.40 1.04
CA ARG A 1121 -28.33 -9.13 0.43
C ARG A 1121 -27.35 -9.64 1.49
N ILE A 1122 -26.93 -8.77 2.42
CA ILE A 1122 -25.96 -9.14 3.48
C ILE A 1122 -26.58 -10.20 4.39
N TRP A 1123 -27.89 -10.13 4.65
CA TRP A 1123 -28.62 -11.14 5.41
C TRP A 1123 -28.51 -12.54 4.77
N LYS A 1124 -28.66 -12.66 3.45
CA LYS A 1124 -28.49 -13.94 2.73
C LYS A 1124 -27.06 -14.48 2.79
N ASP A 1125 -26.06 -13.61 2.71
CA ASP A 1125 -24.65 -13.99 2.93
C ASP A 1125 -24.45 -14.48 4.38
N VAL A 1126 -25.04 -13.80 5.37
CA VAL A 1126 -24.99 -14.18 6.79
C VAL A 1126 -25.73 -15.49 7.08
N GLU A 1127 -26.90 -15.73 6.49
CA GLU A 1127 -27.61 -17.00 6.61
C GLU A 1127 -26.79 -18.18 6.07
N GLU A 1128 -26.06 -17.99 4.97
CA GLU A 1128 -25.13 -18.99 4.45
C GLU A 1128 -23.93 -19.23 5.40
N ILE A 1129 -23.39 -18.19 6.03
CA ILE A 1129 -22.37 -18.32 7.09
C ILE A 1129 -22.93 -19.13 8.27
N ILE A 1130 -24.10 -18.77 8.80
CA ILE A 1130 -24.78 -19.47 9.90
C ILE A 1130 -25.06 -20.93 9.54
N ARG A 1131 -25.51 -21.20 8.30
CA ARG A 1131 -25.73 -22.57 7.80
C ARG A 1131 -24.44 -23.38 7.73
N ARG A 1132 -23.30 -22.75 7.40
CA ARG A 1132 -21.98 -23.40 7.43
C ARG A 1132 -21.50 -23.64 8.85
N ILE A 1133 -21.68 -22.70 9.77
CA ILE A 1133 -21.41 -22.86 11.21
C ILE A 1133 -22.18 -24.06 11.77
N LYS A 1134 -23.52 -24.08 11.63
CA LYS A 1134 -24.39 -25.18 12.09
C LYS A 1134 -23.93 -26.54 11.54
N LYS A 1135 -23.55 -26.60 10.26
CA LYS A 1135 -22.99 -27.81 9.65
C LYS A 1135 -21.66 -28.24 10.29
N TYR A 1136 -20.77 -27.32 10.65
CA TYR A 1136 -19.51 -27.64 11.33
C TYR A 1136 -19.72 -28.06 12.79
N GLU A 1137 -20.73 -27.53 13.47
CA GLU A 1137 -21.15 -28.00 14.80
C GLU A 1137 -21.69 -29.45 14.73
N GLU A 1138 -22.60 -29.74 13.79
CA GLU A 1138 -23.18 -31.08 13.59
C GLU A 1138 -22.13 -32.15 13.24
N MET A 1139 -21.15 -31.83 12.41
CA MET A 1139 -20.05 -32.74 12.07
C MET A 1139 -19.00 -32.86 13.18
N GLY A 1140 -19.10 -32.04 14.22
CA GLY A 1140 -18.00 -31.69 15.12
C GLY A 1140 -16.96 -30.83 14.41
N TRP A 1141 -16.50 -29.75 15.07
CA TRP A 1141 -15.36 -28.98 14.59
C TRP A 1141 -14.16 -29.93 14.43
N PRO A 1142 -13.68 -30.20 13.19
CA PRO A 1142 -12.69 -31.24 12.96
C PRO A 1142 -11.41 -30.85 13.68
N GLY A 1143 -11.04 -31.65 14.69
CA GLY A 1143 -9.98 -31.32 15.63
C GLY A 1143 -8.72 -30.87 14.91
N TRP A 1144 -8.29 -29.64 15.20
CA TRP A 1144 -6.93 -29.23 14.88
C TRP A 1144 -6.01 -30.14 15.66
N VAL A 1145 -5.11 -30.84 14.96
CA VAL A 1145 -3.95 -31.44 15.60
C VAL A 1145 -3.09 -30.26 16.05
N VAL A 1146 -3.37 -29.77 17.26
CA VAL A 1146 -2.40 -29.02 18.05
C VAL A 1146 -1.23 -29.97 18.20
N ALA A 1147 -0.16 -29.72 17.45
CA ALA A 1147 1.12 -30.31 17.76
C ALA A 1147 1.57 -29.65 19.07
N GLU A 1148 1.22 -30.27 20.20
CA GLU A 1148 1.91 -30.08 21.47
C GLU A 1148 3.35 -30.55 21.26
N GLY A 1149 4.16 -29.64 20.72
CA GLY A 1149 5.60 -29.77 20.67
C GLY A 1149 6.16 -29.27 21.99
N ASP A 1150 6.37 -30.18 22.93
CA ASP A 1150 7.39 -30.00 23.97
C ASP A 1150 8.76 -29.79 23.30
N GLN A 1151 9.20 -28.52 23.19
CA GLN A 1151 10.60 -28.03 23.36
C GLN A 1151 10.78 -26.57 22.93
#